data_AF-A0A7Z0WCY1-F1
#
_entry.id   AF-A0A7Z0WCY1-F1
#
_cell.length_a   1.000
_cell.length_b   1.000
_cell.length_c   1.000
_cell.angle_alpha   90.00
_cell.angle_beta   90.00
_cell.angle_gamma   90.00
#
_symmetry.space_group_name_H-M   'P 1'
#
loop_
_entity.id
_entity.type
_entity.pdbx_description
1 polymer ?
#
loop_
_entity_poly.entity_id
_entity_poly.type
_entity_poly.pdbx_seq_one_letter_code
_entity_poly.pdbx_strand_id
1 'polypeptide(L)'
;MSLVQDWLADERFVNARLVFVTAGAVAGVDVSAAAVWGLVRAAQSEHPGRFGLVDLSDGWTPDLAARAFTTDEPQLVVGSEATAARLARATGDTASWDPGTVVVTGGTGGLGALVTRHLVEEHGVTDVLLLSRRGVLPSELSDLGRVRSVACDVSDRAALAAVLDGETVTGVIHAAGVLDDGVVEALTPERLDTVLAPKVDAAWYLHELTPEATNFVLFSSAAGTFGNAGQANYAAANAFLDALAEHRNALGLPAVSLAWGPWDTEGMAERLTRSGTPPLSPSLGLRLFDVATGAATLVPTRLDLAATREHGHVPPLLRGLVRTTSRRLAAASSTVTAGLATTLSTLDHASRAEFLFELVIDQVATVLGHATTGSVDRTSTFRDLGFDSLTAVEFRNRLGVVTGLRLPATLVFDFPTAPALVDHLFAELIGSAKDITPTATAVVDGDPVVVVGMACRFPGGVATPEDLWRLVLDGTDAITPLPTNRGWGPDAPDLAGGFLADVGLFDPGFFGMSPREALATDAQQRLLLEVSWEALERAGVDPVSLRGSRTGVFAGVMYNDYAALLQGVEFTGFRGNGTSPSIVSGRVSYTFGFEGPAMTVDTACSSSLVAMHLAAQALRSGECTLALAGGVTVMSTPGAFVDFAAQGGLASDGRCKAFGDSADGVGWSEGVGMLVLARQSDAERLGYPVLAVVKGSAVNSDGASNGLTAPNGPSQQRVIRAALASAGLSAADV
;
A
#
# COMPACT_ATOMS: atom_id res chain seq x y z
N MET A 1 0.47 -1.96 -22.92
CA MET A 1 0.78 -1.78 -21.49
C MET A 1 1.44 -0.43 -21.24
N SER A 2 2.68 -0.18 -21.71
CA SER A 2 3.40 1.09 -21.43
C SER A 2 2.60 2.35 -21.77
N LEU A 3 1.93 2.39 -22.93
CA LEU A 3 1.07 3.53 -23.29
C LEU A 3 -0.05 3.82 -22.26
N VAL A 4 -0.61 2.79 -21.63
CA VAL A 4 -1.62 2.95 -20.56
C VAL A 4 -0.95 3.53 -19.32
N GLN A 5 0.21 2.99 -18.93
CA GLN A 5 0.97 3.43 -17.76
C GLN A 5 1.45 4.88 -17.90
N ASP A 6 2.03 5.22 -19.04
CA ASP A 6 2.50 6.58 -19.36
C ASP A 6 1.34 7.59 -19.34
N TRP A 7 0.18 7.21 -19.87
CA TRP A 7 -1.02 8.05 -19.86
C TRP A 7 -1.58 8.29 -18.46
N LEU A 8 -1.46 7.30 -17.57
CA LEU A 8 -1.90 7.41 -16.18
C LEU A 8 -0.94 8.25 -15.35
N ALA A 9 0.36 8.16 -15.62
CA ALA A 9 1.40 8.90 -14.91
C ALA A 9 1.44 10.40 -15.28
N ASP A 10 0.94 10.78 -16.45
CA ASP A 10 0.96 12.17 -16.92
C ASP A 10 -0.28 12.96 -16.46
N GLU A 11 -0.06 13.85 -15.48
CA GLU A 11 -1.11 14.69 -14.89
C GLU A 11 -1.83 15.58 -15.91
N ARG A 12 -1.23 15.90 -17.06
CA ARG A 12 -1.87 16.69 -18.12
C ARG A 12 -3.12 16.00 -18.68
N PHE A 13 -3.20 14.68 -18.56
CA PHE A 13 -4.27 13.86 -19.11
C PHE A 13 -5.30 13.39 -18.07
N VAL A 14 -5.27 13.93 -16.84
CA VAL A 14 -6.20 13.54 -15.77
C VAL A 14 -7.67 13.64 -16.18
N ASN A 15 -8.02 14.63 -17.01
CA ASN A 15 -9.37 14.88 -17.51
C ASN A 15 -9.60 14.42 -18.97
N ALA A 16 -8.62 13.73 -19.55
CA ALA A 16 -8.70 13.25 -20.93
C ALA A 16 -8.95 11.74 -21.00
N ARG A 17 -9.60 11.32 -22.08
CA ARG A 17 -9.85 9.90 -22.41
C ARG A 17 -8.92 9.47 -23.54
N LEU A 18 -8.15 8.41 -23.31
CA LEU A 18 -7.34 7.77 -24.35
C LEU A 18 -8.19 6.70 -25.06
N VAL A 19 -8.26 6.75 -26.39
CA VAL A 19 -9.00 5.76 -27.18
C VAL A 19 -8.03 4.91 -27.99
N PHE A 20 -8.13 3.59 -27.82
CA PHE A 20 -7.39 2.61 -28.59
C PHE A 20 -8.20 2.24 -29.83
N VAL A 21 -7.58 2.41 -31.00
CA VAL A 21 -8.18 2.14 -32.30
C VAL A 21 -7.48 0.94 -32.93
N THR A 22 -8.24 -0.10 -33.23
CA THR A 22 -7.76 -1.35 -33.86
C THR A 22 -8.51 -1.61 -35.16
N ALA A 23 -8.10 -2.61 -35.93
CA ALA A 23 -8.88 -3.15 -37.04
C ALA A 23 -8.84 -4.67 -37.00
N GLY A 24 -10.01 -5.33 -36.99
CA GLY A 24 -10.11 -6.78 -37.00
C GLY A 24 -9.90 -7.47 -35.65
N ALA A 25 -9.83 -6.72 -34.54
CA ALA A 25 -9.69 -7.27 -33.20
C ALA A 25 -10.94 -8.06 -32.77
N VAL A 26 -12.13 -7.53 -33.08
CA VAL A 26 -13.41 -8.14 -32.69
C VAL A 26 -13.79 -9.29 -33.63
N ALA A 27 -13.40 -9.19 -34.90
CA ALA A 27 -13.69 -10.20 -35.92
C ALA A 27 -12.75 -11.42 -35.90
N GLY A 28 -11.78 -11.47 -34.97
CA GLY A 28 -10.77 -12.55 -34.93
C GLY A 28 -9.77 -12.52 -36.09
N VAL A 29 -9.68 -11.42 -36.83
CA VAL A 29 -8.70 -11.25 -37.91
C VAL A 29 -7.33 -10.91 -37.32
N ASP A 30 -7.31 -10.07 -36.27
CA ASP A 30 -6.11 -9.74 -35.49
C ASP A 30 -6.29 -10.18 -34.03
N VAL A 31 -5.88 -11.42 -33.75
CA VAL A 31 -5.95 -12.02 -32.42
C VAL A 31 -5.04 -11.31 -31.40
N SER A 32 -3.94 -10.69 -31.85
CA SER A 32 -3.06 -9.90 -30.99
C SER A 32 -3.73 -8.60 -30.56
N ALA A 33 -4.44 -7.93 -31.46
CA ALA A 33 -5.25 -6.77 -31.12
C ALA A 33 -6.38 -7.13 -30.14
N ALA A 34 -6.97 -8.32 -30.23
CA ALA A 34 -7.94 -8.80 -29.25
C ALA A 34 -7.33 -8.94 -27.83
N ALA A 35 -6.07 -9.39 -27.72
CA ALA A 35 -5.36 -9.41 -26.45
C ALA A 35 -5.20 -8.00 -25.86
N VAL A 36 -4.89 -7.01 -26.70
CA VAL A 36 -4.83 -5.59 -26.28
C VAL A 36 -6.18 -5.12 -25.76
N TRP A 37 -7.29 -5.50 -26.40
CA TRP A 37 -8.63 -5.19 -25.92
C TRP A 37 -8.89 -5.76 -24.53
N GLY A 38 -8.51 -7.01 -24.26
CA GLY A 38 -8.62 -7.61 -22.94
C GLY A 38 -7.86 -6.81 -21.87
N LEU A 39 -6.62 -6.40 -22.16
CA LEU A 39 -5.81 -5.55 -21.28
C LEU A 39 -6.50 -4.21 -20.98
N VAL A 40 -7.00 -3.54 -22.03
CA VAL A 40 -7.63 -2.22 -21.91
C VAL A 40 -8.97 -2.32 -21.19
N ARG A 41 -9.73 -3.42 -21.33
CA ARG A 41 -10.96 -3.66 -20.57
C ARG A 41 -10.70 -3.71 -19.06
N ALA A 42 -9.63 -4.38 -18.63
CA ALA A 42 -9.22 -4.36 -17.22
C ALA A 42 -8.82 -2.94 -16.76
N ALA A 43 -8.05 -2.22 -17.58
CA ALA A 43 -7.69 -0.82 -17.29
C ALA A 43 -8.93 0.10 -17.25
N GLN A 44 -9.98 -0.15 -18.03
CA GLN A 44 -11.27 0.55 -17.94
C GLN A 44 -11.96 0.29 -16.59
N SER A 45 -11.87 -0.93 -16.06
CA SER A 45 -12.39 -1.27 -14.73
C SER A 45 -11.58 -0.63 -13.60
N GLU A 46 -10.27 -0.49 -13.76
CA GLU A 46 -9.38 0.17 -12.80
C GLU A 46 -9.50 1.70 -12.83
N HIS A 47 -9.73 2.27 -14.02
CA HIS A 47 -9.85 3.70 -14.27
C HIS A 47 -11.09 4.05 -15.12
N PRO A 48 -12.29 4.01 -14.51
CA PRO A 48 -13.53 4.30 -15.23
C PRO A 48 -13.50 5.63 -15.98
N GLY A 49 -13.85 5.60 -17.27
CA GLY A 49 -13.92 6.77 -18.14
C GLY A 49 -12.57 7.27 -18.71
N ARG A 50 -11.42 6.72 -18.28
CA ARG A 50 -10.10 7.13 -18.81
C ARG A 50 -9.74 6.48 -20.14
N PHE A 51 -10.35 5.34 -20.49
CA PHE A 51 -10.02 4.57 -21.69
C PHE A 51 -11.24 4.23 -22.55
N GLY A 52 -11.06 4.16 -23.87
CA GLY A 52 -12.07 3.69 -24.84
C GLY A 52 -11.46 2.71 -25.84
N LEU A 53 -12.30 1.84 -26.42
CA LEU A 53 -11.91 0.87 -27.44
C LEU A 53 -12.79 1.04 -28.69
N VAL A 54 -12.15 1.11 -29.86
CA VAL A 54 -12.83 1.17 -31.16
C VAL A 54 -12.16 0.23 -32.16
N ASP A 55 -12.93 -0.66 -32.77
CA ASP A 55 -12.46 -1.54 -33.84
C ASP A 55 -13.02 -1.05 -35.17
N LEU A 56 -12.15 -0.79 -36.14
CA LEU A 56 -12.53 -0.33 -37.46
C LEU A 56 -12.81 -1.54 -38.35
N SER A 57 -13.95 -1.51 -39.04
CA SER A 57 -14.33 -2.50 -40.05
C SER A 57 -14.63 -1.83 -41.39
N ASP A 58 -14.86 -2.62 -42.44
CA ASP A 58 -15.08 -2.11 -43.78
C ASP A 58 -16.22 -1.08 -43.85
N GLY A 59 -15.98 0.02 -44.58
CA GLY A 59 -16.94 1.11 -44.77
C GLY A 59 -16.92 2.20 -43.70
N TRP A 60 -15.95 2.21 -42.78
CA TRP A 60 -15.78 3.28 -41.80
C TRP A 60 -15.41 4.63 -42.42
N THR A 61 -15.78 5.72 -41.75
CA THR A 61 -15.39 7.09 -42.13
C THR A 61 -14.84 7.85 -40.91
N PRO A 62 -13.94 8.82 -41.09
CA PRO A 62 -13.41 9.62 -39.99
C PRO A 62 -14.48 10.36 -39.19
N ASP A 63 -15.54 10.84 -39.83
CA ASP A 63 -16.66 11.52 -39.16
C ASP A 63 -17.42 10.57 -38.22
N LEU A 64 -17.75 9.35 -38.69
CA LEU A 64 -18.43 8.36 -37.87
C LEU A 64 -17.57 7.89 -36.70
N ALA A 65 -16.27 7.67 -36.93
CA ALA A 65 -15.32 7.32 -35.87
C ALA A 65 -15.21 8.45 -34.83
N ALA A 66 -15.12 9.71 -35.26
CA ALA A 66 -15.09 10.87 -34.36
C ALA A 66 -16.36 10.97 -33.50
N ARG A 67 -17.53 10.73 -34.09
CA ARG A 67 -18.81 10.70 -33.36
C ARG A 67 -18.90 9.53 -32.39
N ALA A 68 -18.41 8.35 -32.78
CA ALA A 68 -18.37 7.17 -31.91
C ALA A 68 -17.63 7.45 -30.59
N PHE A 69 -16.54 8.24 -30.63
CA PHE A 69 -15.76 8.62 -29.44
C PHE A 69 -16.52 9.48 -28.42
N THR A 70 -17.62 10.12 -28.84
CA THR A 70 -18.44 10.97 -27.95
C THR A 70 -19.53 10.20 -27.21
N THR A 71 -19.71 8.91 -27.51
CA THR A 71 -20.74 8.08 -26.86
C THR A 71 -20.27 7.55 -25.50
N ASP A 72 -21.23 7.23 -24.66
CA ASP A 72 -21.03 6.56 -23.36
C ASP A 72 -20.87 5.04 -23.49
N GLU A 73 -20.53 4.55 -24.69
CA GLU A 73 -20.15 3.16 -24.88
C GLU A 73 -18.63 3.02 -24.65
N PRO A 74 -18.20 2.05 -23.82
CA PRO A 74 -16.77 1.83 -23.57
C PRO A 74 -16.06 1.18 -24.77
N GLN A 75 -16.83 0.52 -25.65
CA GLN A 75 -16.35 -0.35 -26.72
C GLN A 75 -17.29 -0.28 -27.92
N LEU A 76 -16.76 -0.05 -29.12
CA LEU A 76 -17.54 0.04 -30.37
C LEU A 76 -16.82 -0.63 -31.54
N VAL A 77 -17.59 -1.18 -32.48
CA VAL A 77 -17.12 -1.50 -33.84
C VAL A 77 -17.68 -0.43 -34.78
N VAL A 78 -16.83 0.13 -35.63
CA VAL A 78 -17.19 1.21 -36.57
C VAL A 78 -16.91 0.76 -37.99
N GLY A 79 -17.98 0.50 -38.75
CA GLY A 79 -17.96 0.28 -40.20
C GLY A 79 -18.83 1.33 -40.89
N SER A 80 -19.75 0.92 -41.75
CA SER A 80 -20.80 1.82 -42.28
C SER A 80 -21.73 2.37 -41.19
N GLU A 81 -21.83 1.66 -40.07
CA GLU A 81 -22.53 2.07 -38.85
C GLU A 81 -21.65 1.78 -37.63
N ALA A 82 -21.96 2.43 -36.49
CA ALA A 82 -21.30 2.14 -35.22
C ALA A 82 -22.18 1.17 -34.40
N THR A 83 -21.62 0.02 -34.02
CA THR A 83 -22.32 -1.02 -33.27
C THR A 83 -21.64 -1.30 -31.92
N ALA A 84 -22.45 -1.62 -30.92
CA ALA A 84 -21.97 -1.98 -29.57
C ALA A 84 -22.42 -3.41 -29.25
N ALA A 85 -21.49 -4.22 -28.72
CA ALA A 85 -21.79 -5.60 -28.36
C ALA A 85 -22.74 -5.67 -27.15
N ARG A 86 -23.61 -6.68 -27.15
CA ARG A 86 -24.52 -7.02 -26.05
C ARG A 86 -24.56 -8.53 -25.90
N LEU A 87 -24.64 -9.01 -24.65
CA LEU A 87 -24.88 -10.42 -24.39
C LEU A 87 -26.32 -10.78 -24.72
N ALA A 88 -26.49 -11.91 -25.39
CA ALA A 88 -27.77 -12.54 -25.68
C ALA A 88 -27.80 -13.95 -25.09
N ARG A 89 -29.00 -14.50 -24.85
CA ARG A 89 -29.13 -15.89 -24.45
C ARG A 89 -28.82 -16.78 -25.64
N ALA A 90 -27.92 -17.73 -25.45
CA ALA A 90 -27.61 -18.76 -26.43
C ALA A 90 -28.22 -20.11 -26.02
N THR A 91 -28.50 -20.94 -27.01
CA THR A 91 -28.86 -22.36 -26.86
C THR A 91 -27.93 -23.14 -27.78
N GLY A 92 -27.40 -24.27 -27.30
CA GLY A 92 -26.59 -25.17 -28.11
C GLY A 92 -27.08 -26.61 -27.98
N ASP A 93 -26.65 -27.43 -28.93
CA ASP A 93 -26.87 -28.87 -28.95
C ASP A 93 -25.77 -29.57 -28.14
N THR A 94 -26.05 -30.81 -27.72
CA THR A 94 -25.05 -31.65 -27.04
C THR A 94 -23.86 -31.93 -27.97
N ALA A 95 -22.66 -31.64 -27.51
CA ALA A 95 -21.43 -31.94 -28.25
C ALA A 95 -21.27 -33.46 -28.46
N SER A 96 -20.92 -33.86 -29.68
CA SER A 96 -20.45 -35.21 -30.00
C SER A 96 -18.92 -35.23 -30.05
N TRP A 97 -18.33 -36.38 -29.70
CA TRP A 97 -16.88 -36.60 -29.70
C TRP A 97 -16.51 -37.72 -30.66
N ASP A 98 -15.64 -37.42 -31.63
CA ASP A 98 -15.18 -38.40 -32.62
C ASP A 98 -14.12 -39.34 -32.04
N PRO A 99 -14.07 -40.62 -32.47
CA PRO A 99 -13.04 -41.56 -32.03
C PRO A 99 -11.63 -41.07 -32.35
N GLY A 100 -10.79 -40.97 -31.32
CA GLY A 100 -9.40 -40.51 -31.44
C GLY A 100 -8.87 -40.04 -30.09
N THR A 101 -7.71 -39.38 -30.11
CA THR A 101 -7.07 -38.84 -28.91
C THR A 101 -7.64 -37.47 -28.58
N VAL A 102 -8.08 -37.28 -27.33
CA VAL A 102 -8.44 -35.96 -26.80
C VAL A 102 -7.28 -35.40 -25.98
N VAL A 103 -6.71 -34.29 -26.41
CA VAL A 103 -5.59 -33.61 -25.73
C VAL A 103 -6.14 -32.61 -24.73
N VAL A 104 -5.78 -32.73 -23.45
CA VAL A 104 -6.18 -31.82 -22.38
C VAL A 104 -4.94 -31.13 -21.80
N THR A 105 -4.79 -29.83 -22.03
CA THR A 105 -3.72 -29.04 -21.40
C THR A 105 -4.20 -28.42 -20.11
N GLY A 106 -3.36 -28.39 -19.07
CA GLY A 106 -3.79 -27.92 -17.75
C GLY A 106 -4.70 -28.91 -17.02
N GLY A 107 -4.77 -30.16 -17.50
CA GLY A 107 -5.64 -31.21 -16.95
C GLY A 107 -5.33 -31.61 -15.50
N THR A 108 -4.19 -31.20 -14.94
CA THR A 108 -3.88 -31.38 -13.51
C THR A 108 -4.49 -30.30 -12.61
N GLY A 109 -5.07 -29.23 -13.16
CA GLY A 109 -5.83 -28.23 -12.41
C GLY A 109 -7.27 -28.69 -12.13
N GLY A 110 -7.91 -28.14 -11.09
CA GLY A 110 -9.24 -28.59 -10.63
C GLY A 110 -10.30 -28.69 -11.74
N LEU A 111 -10.40 -27.69 -12.62
CA LEU A 111 -11.35 -27.71 -13.75
C LEU A 111 -10.97 -28.71 -14.85
N GLY A 112 -9.68 -28.78 -15.19
CA GLY A 112 -9.19 -29.70 -16.23
C GLY A 112 -9.40 -31.17 -15.85
N ALA A 113 -9.22 -31.52 -14.57
CA ALA A 113 -9.49 -32.85 -14.06
C ALA A 113 -10.99 -33.18 -14.06
N LEU A 114 -11.84 -32.24 -13.65
CA LEU A 114 -13.30 -32.40 -13.68
C LEU A 114 -13.82 -32.69 -15.10
N VAL A 115 -13.37 -31.91 -16.08
CA VAL A 115 -13.78 -32.07 -17.48
C VAL A 115 -13.22 -33.37 -18.06
N THR A 116 -11.97 -33.73 -17.74
CA THR A 116 -11.38 -35.00 -18.19
C THR A 116 -12.19 -36.21 -17.71
N ARG A 117 -12.60 -36.23 -16.44
CA ARG A 117 -13.46 -37.30 -15.92
C ARG A 117 -14.79 -37.35 -16.66
N HIS A 118 -15.43 -36.18 -16.83
CA HIS A 118 -16.72 -36.07 -17.52
C HIS A 118 -16.67 -36.61 -18.96
N LEU A 119 -15.58 -36.34 -19.70
CA LEU A 119 -15.38 -36.89 -21.04
C LEU A 119 -15.32 -38.42 -21.06
N VAL A 120 -14.64 -39.03 -20.09
CA VAL A 120 -14.47 -40.48 -20.02
C VAL A 120 -15.76 -41.17 -19.58
N GLU A 121 -16.42 -40.63 -18.55
CA GLU A 121 -17.58 -41.26 -17.92
C GLU A 121 -18.88 -41.04 -18.71
N GLU A 122 -19.15 -39.82 -19.17
CA GLU A 122 -20.43 -39.45 -19.80
C GLU A 122 -20.38 -39.47 -21.33
N HIS A 123 -19.24 -39.06 -21.92
CA HIS A 123 -19.05 -39.03 -23.38
C HIS A 123 -18.33 -40.28 -23.94
N GLY A 124 -17.88 -41.18 -23.07
CA GLY A 124 -17.28 -42.45 -23.46
C GLY A 124 -15.93 -42.33 -24.17
N VAL A 125 -15.22 -41.19 -24.04
CA VAL A 125 -13.90 -40.99 -24.64
C VAL A 125 -12.92 -42.04 -24.13
N THR A 126 -12.21 -42.70 -25.04
CA THR A 126 -11.37 -43.87 -24.72
C THR A 126 -9.88 -43.58 -24.62
N ASP A 127 -9.40 -42.46 -25.19
CA ASP A 127 -8.00 -42.05 -25.15
C ASP A 127 -7.89 -40.55 -24.86
N VAL A 128 -7.43 -40.23 -23.65
CA VAL A 128 -7.18 -38.85 -23.21
C VAL A 128 -5.70 -38.66 -22.91
N LEU A 129 -5.08 -37.70 -23.61
CA LEU A 129 -3.70 -37.28 -23.40
C LEU A 129 -3.68 -36.00 -22.57
N LEU A 130 -3.28 -36.13 -21.30
CA LEU A 130 -3.16 -35.01 -20.37
C LEU A 130 -1.74 -34.43 -20.42
N LEU A 131 -1.63 -33.15 -20.75
CA LEU A 131 -0.35 -32.44 -20.83
C LEU A 131 -0.17 -31.52 -19.62
N SER A 132 0.95 -31.69 -18.93
CA SER A 132 1.36 -30.80 -17.84
C SER A 132 2.88 -30.77 -17.72
N ARG A 133 3.46 -29.70 -17.16
CA ARG A 133 4.92 -29.58 -16.98
C ARG A 133 5.57 -30.72 -16.20
N ARG A 134 4.82 -31.36 -15.30
CA ARG A 134 5.32 -32.47 -14.46
C ARG A 134 4.97 -33.86 -14.99
N GLY A 135 3.98 -33.99 -15.87
CA GLY A 135 3.52 -35.30 -16.39
C GLY A 135 2.95 -36.23 -15.32
N VAL A 136 2.45 -35.70 -14.20
CA VAL A 136 1.85 -36.49 -13.12
C VAL A 136 0.36 -36.65 -13.39
N LEU A 137 -0.16 -37.87 -13.28
CA LEU A 137 -1.59 -38.12 -13.37
C LEU A 137 -2.25 -37.86 -12.00
N PRO A 138 -3.30 -37.01 -11.91
CA PRO A 138 -4.04 -36.83 -10.67
C PRO A 138 -4.64 -38.15 -10.19
N SER A 139 -4.59 -38.43 -8.88
CA SER A 139 -5.12 -39.67 -8.30
C SER A 139 -6.58 -39.91 -8.65
N GLU A 140 -7.35 -38.84 -8.78
CA GLU A 140 -8.75 -38.81 -9.19
C GLU A 140 -9.03 -39.33 -10.61
N LEU A 141 -8.01 -39.32 -11.47
CA LEU A 141 -8.10 -39.77 -12.86
C LEU A 141 -7.39 -41.10 -13.09
N SER A 142 -6.54 -41.53 -12.16
CA SER A 142 -5.79 -42.80 -12.24
C SER A 142 -6.70 -44.02 -12.35
N ASP A 143 -7.85 -44.00 -11.69
CA ASP A 143 -8.80 -45.12 -11.67
C ASP A 143 -9.56 -45.30 -13.00
N LEU A 144 -9.51 -44.33 -13.91
CA LEU A 144 -10.24 -44.36 -15.18
C LEU A 144 -9.59 -45.26 -16.24
N GLY A 145 -8.29 -45.56 -16.12
CA GLY A 145 -7.55 -46.45 -17.03
C GLY A 145 -7.45 -46.01 -18.51
N ARG A 146 -8.02 -44.84 -18.85
CA ARG A 146 -8.14 -44.29 -20.22
C ARG A 146 -7.45 -42.92 -20.39
N VAL A 147 -6.73 -42.50 -19.35
CA VAL A 147 -6.05 -41.21 -19.29
C VAL A 147 -4.56 -41.47 -19.10
N ARG A 148 -3.75 -40.87 -19.97
CA ARG A 148 -2.28 -40.88 -19.87
C ARG A 148 -1.77 -39.46 -19.69
N SER A 149 -0.81 -39.28 -18.79
CA SER A 149 -0.20 -37.98 -18.51
C SER A 149 1.21 -37.94 -19.07
N VAL A 150 1.54 -36.87 -19.80
CA VAL A 150 2.87 -36.65 -20.39
C VAL A 150 3.43 -35.32 -19.90
N ALA A 151 4.72 -35.33 -19.53
CA ALA A 151 5.44 -34.14 -19.16
C ALA A 151 5.70 -33.28 -20.41
N CYS A 152 5.04 -32.15 -20.51
CA CYS A 152 5.15 -31.23 -21.63
C CYS A 152 4.87 -29.80 -21.14
N ASP A 153 5.78 -28.88 -21.46
CA ASP A 153 5.48 -27.46 -21.37
C ASP A 153 4.81 -27.02 -22.68
N VAL A 154 3.53 -26.70 -22.62
CA VAL A 154 2.71 -26.43 -23.81
C VAL A 154 3.02 -25.08 -24.45
N SER A 155 3.77 -24.20 -23.77
CA SER A 155 4.34 -22.99 -24.36
C SER A 155 5.67 -23.23 -25.10
N ASP A 156 6.20 -24.46 -25.11
CA ASP A 156 7.31 -24.85 -25.99
C ASP A 156 6.76 -25.59 -27.21
N ARG A 157 6.77 -24.91 -28.36
CA ARG A 157 6.25 -25.46 -29.62
C ARG A 157 6.94 -26.75 -30.05
N ALA A 158 8.26 -26.87 -29.83
CA ALA A 158 9.01 -28.04 -30.25
C ALA A 158 8.70 -29.25 -29.35
N ALA A 159 8.60 -29.02 -28.03
CA ALA A 159 8.20 -30.04 -27.09
C ALA A 159 6.76 -30.52 -27.35
N LEU A 160 5.83 -29.59 -27.62
CA LEU A 160 4.45 -29.93 -27.95
C LEU A 160 4.36 -30.74 -29.25
N ALA A 161 5.06 -30.32 -30.31
CA ALA A 161 5.09 -31.06 -31.57
C ALA A 161 5.63 -32.49 -31.39
N ALA A 162 6.67 -32.67 -30.58
CA ALA A 162 7.24 -34.00 -30.32
C ALA A 162 6.27 -34.92 -29.56
N VAL A 163 5.43 -34.38 -28.68
CA VAL A 163 4.43 -35.16 -27.93
C VAL A 163 3.20 -35.51 -28.78
N LEU A 164 2.86 -34.67 -29.77
CA LEU A 164 1.74 -34.90 -30.68
C LEU A 164 2.12 -35.74 -31.91
N ASP A 165 3.41 -36.02 -32.12
CA ASP A 165 3.88 -36.81 -33.26
C ASP A 165 3.31 -38.24 -33.21
N GLY A 166 2.63 -38.65 -34.28
CA GLY A 166 1.96 -39.95 -34.39
C GLY A 166 0.60 -40.07 -33.70
N GLU A 167 0.12 -39.03 -33.02
CA GLU A 167 -1.20 -39.01 -32.38
C GLU A 167 -2.29 -38.62 -33.39
N THR A 168 -3.45 -39.30 -33.37
CA THR A 168 -4.62 -38.88 -34.14
C THR A 168 -5.53 -38.04 -33.27
N VAL A 169 -5.24 -36.74 -33.19
CA VAL A 169 -5.95 -35.80 -32.30
C VAL A 169 -7.29 -35.40 -32.89
N THR A 170 -8.38 -35.87 -32.29
CA THR A 170 -9.75 -35.48 -32.67
C THR A 170 -10.33 -34.39 -31.77
N GLY A 171 -9.82 -34.26 -30.54
CA GLY A 171 -10.28 -33.26 -29.58
C GLY A 171 -9.14 -32.52 -28.88
N VAL A 172 -9.35 -31.24 -28.61
CA VAL A 172 -8.47 -30.38 -27.82
C VAL A 172 -9.29 -29.66 -26.76
N ILE A 173 -8.84 -29.74 -25.51
CA ILE A 173 -9.34 -28.94 -24.39
C ILE A 173 -8.17 -28.15 -23.81
N HIS A 174 -8.17 -26.85 -24.07
CA HIS A 174 -7.13 -25.96 -23.60
C HIS A 174 -7.54 -25.26 -22.30
N ALA A 175 -7.18 -25.85 -21.16
CA ALA A 175 -7.43 -25.33 -19.81
C ALA A 175 -6.16 -24.93 -19.04
N ALA A 176 -5.02 -24.79 -19.75
CA ALA A 176 -3.79 -24.32 -19.13
C ALA A 176 -3.87 -22.82 -18.81
N GLY A 177 -3.24 -22.43 -17.71
CA GLY A 177 -3.17 -21.03 -17.30
C GLY A 177 -2.58 -20.87 -15.90
N VAL A 178 -2.07 -19.68 -15.63
CA VAL A 178 -1.61 -19.23 -14.32
C VAL A 178 -2.20 -17.85 -14.05
N LEU A 179 -2.30 -17.48 -12.78
CA LEU A 179 -2.76 -16.16 -12.34
C LEU A 179 -1.56 -15.38 -11.79
N ASP A 180 -1.49 -14.11 -12.14
CA ASP A 180 -0.53 -13.15 -11.58
C ASP A 180 -1.18 -11.77 -11.52
N ASP A 181 -2.18 -11.64 -10.62
CA ASP A 181 -3.03 -10.46 -10.52
C ASP A 181 -2.24 -9.23 -10.03
N GLY A 182 -2.54 -8.07 -10.60
CA GLY A 182 -1.98 -6.77 -10.24
C GLY A 182 -2.60 -5.65 -11.06
N VAL A 183 -2.67 -4.45 -10.48
CA VAL A 183 -3.12 -3.23 -11.17
C VAL A 183 -2.21 -2.92 -12.36
N VAL A 184 -2.74 -2.25 -13.38
CA VAL A 184 -2.06 -2.01 -14.65
C VAL A 184 -0.77 -1.21 -14.47
N GLU A 185 -0.67 -0.33 -13.47
CA GLU A 185 0.53 0.44 -13.15
C GLU A 185 1.67 -0.42 -12.57
N ALA A 186 1.34 -1.56 -11.96
CA ALA A 186 2.30 -2.48 -11.37
C ALA A 186 2.62 -3.68 -12.29
N LEU A 187 2.04 -3.71 -13.49
CA LEU A 187 2.27 -4.77 -14.46
C LEU A 187 3.62 -4.58 -15.15
N THR A 188 4.42 -5.65 -15.23
CA THR A 188 5.68 -5.68 -15.97
C THR A 188 5.57 -6.62 -17.16
N PRO A 189 6.46 -6.52 -18.17
CA PRO A 189 6.47 -7.46 -19.29
C PRO A 189 6.58 -8.92 -18.82
N GLU A 190 7.39 -9.20 -17.80
CA GLU A 190 7.61 -10.55 -17.28
C GLU A 190 6.32 -11.13 -16.64
N ARG A 191 5.56 -10.31 -15.93
CA ARG A 191 4.26 -10.70 -15.33
C ARG A 191 3.18 -10.90 -16.40
N LEU A 192 3.28 -10.17 -17.51
CA LEU A 192 2.41 -10.37 -18.66
C LEU A 192 2.75 -11.69 -19.36
N ASP A 193 4.03 -11.92 -19.70
CA ASP A 193 4.51 -13.12 -20.37
C ASP A 193 4.22 -14.40 -19.56
N THR A 194 4.38 -14.33 -18.23
CA THR A 194 4.07 -15.44 -17.33
C THR A 194 2.63 -15.95 -17.49
N VAL A 195 1.67 -15.05 -17.72
CA VAL A 195 0.24 -15.39 -17.89
C VAL A 195 -0.10 -15.69 -19.35
N LEU A 196 0.50 -14.96 -20.31
CA LEU A 196 0.25 -15.17 -21.73
C LEU A 196 0.83 -16.50 -22.22
N ALA A 197 2.06 -16.86 -21.88
CA ALA A 197 2.73 -18.05 -22.43
C ALA A 197 1.91 -19.36 -22.32
N PRO A 198 1.42 -19.78 -21.13
CA PRO A 198 0.68 -21.03 -21.00
C PRO A 198 -0.76 -20.97 -21.57
N LYS A 199 -1.27 -19.79 -21.94
CA LYS A 199 -2.62 -19.60 -22.51
C LYS A 199 -2.56 -19.28 -24.01
N VAL A 200 -1.95 -18.16 -24.36
CA VAL A 200 -1.89 -17.61 -25.71
C VAL A 200 -0.98 -18.43 -26.61
N ASP A 201 0.30 -18.58 -26.26
CA ASP A 201 1.26 -19.29 -27.10
C ASP A 201 0.86 -20.76 -27.24
N ALA A 202 0.48 -21.39 -26.13
CA ALA A 202 0.00 -22.77 -26.11
C ALA A 202 -1.24 -22.98 -27.00
N ALA A 203 -2.24 -22.10 -26.92
CA ALA A 203 -3.42 -22.20 -27.77
C ALA A 203 -3.09 -21.99 -29.26
N TRP A 204 -2.16 -21.07 -29.57
CA TRP A 204 -1.68 -20.86 -30.94
C TRP A 204 -0.97 -22.10 -31.49
N TYR A 205 -0.07 -22.70 -30.71
CA TYR A 205 0.63 -23.91 -31.12
C TYR A 205 -0.31 -25.10 -31.28
N LEU A 206 -1.28 -25.28 -30.38
CA LEU A 206 -2.33 -26.29 -30.54
C LEU A 206 -3.12 -26.05 -31.83
N HIS A 207 -3.45 -24.80 -32.14
CA HIS A 207 -4.14 -24.47 -33.38
C HIS A 207 -3.35 -24.89 -34.63
N GLU A 208 -2.05 -24.62 -34.68
CA GLU A 208 -1.18 -24.99 -35.80
C GLU A 208 -0.92 -26.51 -35.89
N LEU A 209 -0.78 -27.19 -34.75
CA LEU A 209 -0.36 -28.59 -34.68
C LEU A 209 -1.52 -29.59 -34.71
N THR A 210 -2.77 -29.13 -34.55
CA THR A 210 -3.97 -29.98 -34.56
C THR A 210 -5.08 -29.43 -35.48
N PRO A 211 -4.82 -29.22 -36.78
CA PRO A 211 -5.83 -28.72 -37.70
C PRO A 211 -6.98 -29.72 -37.91
N GLU A 212 -6.75 -31.01 -37.68
CA GLU A 212 -7.75 -32.09 -37.83
C GLU A 212 -8.74 -32.21 -36.66
N ALA A 213 -8.51 -31.49 -35.55
CA ALA A 213 -9.36 -31.58 -34.37
C ALA A 213 -10.79 -31.07 -34.67
N THR A 214 -11.79 -31.94 -34.48
CA THR A 214 -13.21 -31.63 -34.70
C THR A 214 -13.87 -31.00 -33.46
N ASN A 215 -13.29 -31.22 -32.28
CA ASN A 215 -13.65 -30.54 -31.03
C ASN A 215 -12.48 -29.70 -30.52
N PHE A 216 -12.52 -28.38 -30.65
CA PHE A 216 -11.45 -27.49 -30.15
C PHE A 216 -12.03 -26.50 -29.13
N VAL A 217 -11.87 -26.81 -27.84
CA VAL A 217 -12.48 -26.05 -26.74
C VAL A 217 -11.42 -25.26 -25.98
N LEU A 218 -11.56 -23.94 -25.99
CA LEU A 218 -10.69 -23.01 -25.27
C LEU A 218 -11.35 -22.59 -23.96
N PHE A 219 -10.69 -22.84 -22.82
CA PHE A 219 -11.18 -22.37 -21.52
C PHE A 219 -10.71 -20.93 -21.29
N SER A 220 -11.57 -20.01 -21.70
CA SER A 220 -11.45 -18.58 -21.47
C SER A 220 -12.08 -18.18 -20.12
N SER A 221 -12.19 -16.89 -19.86
CA SER A 221 -12.82 -16.33 -18.67
C SER A 221 -13.65 -15.10 -19.02
N ALA A 222 -14.76 -14.92 -18.32
CA ALA A 222 -15.57 -13.70 -18.38
C ALA A 222 -14.74 -12.43 -18.11
N ALA A 223 -13.60 -12.53 -17.41
CA ALA A 223 -12.67 -11.42 -17.23
C ALA A 223 -12.13 -10.87 -18.57
N GLY A 224 -11.96 -11.69 -19.61
CA GLY A 224 -11.59 -11.24 -20.95
C GLY A 224 -12.69 -10.44 -21.65
N THR A 225 -13.96 -10.78 -21.39
CA THR A 225 -15.13 -10.12 -21.98
C THR A 225 -15.51 -8.83 -21.26
N PHE A 226 -15.58 -8.85 -19.92
CA PHE A 226 -16.01 -7.72 -19.10
C PHE A 226 -14.86 -6.80 -18.71
N GLY A 227 -13.62 -7.31 -18.65
CA GLY A 227 -12.55 -6.71 -17.87
C GLY A 227 -12.74 -6.98 -16.37
N ASN A 228 -11.65 -7.15 -15.64
CA ASN A 228 -11.68 -7.18 -14.19
C ASN A 228 -10.49 -6.38 -13.64
N ALA A 229 -10.74 -5.59 -12.58
CA ALA A 229 -9.69 -4.77 -11.99
C ALA A 229 -8.59 -5.66 -11.41
N GLY A 230 -7.34 -5.30 -11.68
CA GLY A 230 -6.16 -6.07 -11.27
C GLY A 230 -5.88 -7.31 -12.12
N GLN A 231 -6.58 -7.52 -13.25
CA GLN A 231 -6.44 -8.72 -14.07
C GLN A 231 -6.12 -8.41 -15.53
N ALA A 232 -5.35 -7.36 -15.79
CA ALA A 232 -5.04 -6.89 -17.14
C ALA A 232 -4.32 -7.94 -18.02
N ASN A 233 -3.35 -8.66 -17.47
CA ASN A 233 -2.67 -9.78 -18.15
C ASN A 233 -3.61 -10.96 -18.42
N TYR A 234 -4.43 -11.35 -17.43
CA TYR A 234 -5.36 -12.46 -17.55
C TYR A 234 -6.51 -12.14 -18.52
N ALA A 235 -7.07 -10.93 -18.47
CA ALA A 235 -8.08 -10.47 -19.41
C ALA A 235 -7.53 -10.44 -20.85
N ALA A 236 -6.29 -10.01 -21.04
CA ALA A 236 -5.60 -10.06 -22.34
C ALA A 236 -5.48 -11.50 -22.86
N ALA A 237 -5.01 -12.44 -22.03
CA ALA A 237 -4.87 -13.84 -22.41
C ALA A 237 -6.19 -14.46 -22.85
N ASN A 238 -7.28 -14.20 -22.12
CA ASN A 238 -8.59 -14.78 -22.41
C ASN A 238 -9.28 -14.12 -23.62
N ALA A 239 -9.11 -12.80 -23.82
CA ALA A 239 -9.60 -12.12 -25.01
C ALA A 239 -8.91 -12.63 -26.30
N PHE A 240 -7.64 -13.03 -26.22
CA PHE A 240 -6.96 -13.73 -27.32
C PHE A 240 -7.61 -15.07 -27.62
N LEU A 241 -7.94 -15.89 -26.59
CA LEU A 241 -8.59 -17.19 -26.80
C LEU A 241 -9.97 -17.04 -27.47
N ASP A 242 -10.76 -16.04 -27.04
CA ASP A 242 -12.04 -15.71 -27.65
C ASP A 242 -11.87 -15.40 -29.15
N ALA A 243 -10.89 -14.54 -29.48
CA ALA A 243 -10.59 -14.20 -30.87
C ALA A 243 -10.00 -15.36 -31.68
N LEU A 244 -9.23 -16.27 -31.06
CA LEU A 244 -8.70 -17.45 -31.72
C LEU A 244 -9.82 -18.43 -32.12
N ALA A 245 -10.88 -18.54 -31.31
CA ALA A 245 -12.04 -19.33 -31.70
C ALA A 245 -12.73 -18.74 -32.94
N GLU A 246 -12.93 -17.43 -32.99
CA GLU A 246 -13.45 -16.74 -34.19
C GLU A 246 -12.53 -16.95 -35.40
N HIS A 247 -11.21 -16.80 -35.20
CA HIS A 247 -10.19 -16.99 -36.22
C HIS A 247 -10.24 -18.40 -36.85
N ARG A 248 -10.30 -19.44 -36.01
CA ARG A 248 -10.40 -20.83 -36.46
C ARG A 248 -11.68 -21.07 -37.26
N ASN A 249 -12.82 -20.59 -36.78
CA ASN A 249 -14.09 -20.73 -37.48
C ASN A 249 -14.08 -20.01 -38.84
N ALA A 250 -13.41 -18.85 -38.96
CA ALA A 250 -13.23 -18.16 -40.25
C ALA A 250 -12.39 -18.97 -41.26
N LEU A 251 -11.49 -19.82 -40.78
CA LEU A 251 -10.72 -20.78 -41.59
C LEU A 251 -11.49 -22.08 -41.89
N GLY A 252 -12.72 -22.23 -41.40
CA GLY A 252 -13.50 -23.47 -41.49
C GLY A 252 -13.07 -24.55 -40.51
N LEU A 253 -12.24 -24.23 -39.52
CA LEU A 253 -11.80 -25.15 -38.47
C LEU A 253 -12.70 -24.98 -37.23
N PRO A 254 -13.29 -26.06 -36.69
CA PRO A 254 -14.13 -25.97 -35.50
C PRO A 254 -13.36 -25.41 -34.30
N ALA A 255 -13.99 -24.49 -33.57
CA ALA A 255 -13.54 -24.02 -32.26
C ALA A 255 -14.66 -23.37 -31.46
N VAL A 256 -14.60 -23.50 -30.13
CA VAL A 256 -15.41 -22.71 -29.20
C VAL A 256 -14.56 -22.20 -28.04
N SER A 257 -14.66 -20.91 -27.74
CA SER A 257 -14.12 -20.30 -26.53
C SER A 257 -15.22 -20.16 -25.49
N LEU A 258 -14.94 -20.65 -24.28
CA LEU A 258 -15.86 -20.61 -23.14
C LEU A 258 -15.35 -19.60 -22.12
N ALA A 259 -15.89 -18.39 -22.15
CA ALA A 259 -15.59 -17.32 -21.20
C ALA A 259 -16.31 -17.57 -19.88
N TRP A 260 -15.76 -18.50 -19.08
CA TRP A 260 -16.38 -18.97 -17.84
C TRP A 260 -16.56 -17.86 -16.80
N GLY A 261 -17.72 -17.86 -16.16
CA GLY A 261 -17.91 -17.20 -14.86
C GLY A 261 -17.22 -17.96 -13.72
N PRO A 262 -17.33 -17.46 -12.47
CA PRO A 262 -16.73 -18.12 -11.31
C PRO A 262 -17.26 -19.55 -11.11
N TRP A 263 -16.40 -20.48 -10.67
CA TRP A 263 -16.77 -21.84 -10.27
C TRP A 263 -16.59 -22.03 -8.77
N ASP A 264 -17.49 -22.81 -8.17
CA ASP A 264 -17.45 -23.24 -6.77
C ASP A 264 -16.50 -24.45 -6.61
N THR A 265 -15.21 -24.19 -6.78
CA THR A 265 -14.12 -25.18 -6.63
C THR A 265 -12.94 -24.56 -5.89
N GLU A 266 -12.24 -25.35 -5.08
CA GLU A 266 -11.01 -24.93 -4.39
C GLU A 266 -9.99 -24.35 -5.39
N GLY A 267 -9.49 -23.14 -5.12
CA GLY A 267 -8.48 -22.44 -5.92
C GLY A 267 -9.01 -21.33 -6.87
N MET A 268 -10.28 -21.37 -7.30
CA MET A 268 -10.87 -20.33 -8.18
C MET A 268 -11.99 -19.51 -7.51
N ALA A 269 -12.60 -20.05 -6.46
CA ALA A 269 -13.72 -19.45 -5.73
C ALA A 269 -13.32 -18.29 -4.78
N GLU A 270 -12.07 -18.23 -4.30
CA GLU A 270 -11.69 -17.29 -3.22
C GLU A 270 -11.49 -15.82 -3.65
N ARG A 271 -11.38 -15.52 -4.95
CA ARG A 271 -11.14 -14.14 -5.45
C ARG A 271 -12.21 -13.58 -6.40
N LEU A 272 -13.12 -14.41 -6.91
CA LEU A 272 -13.94 -14.08 -8.09
C LEU A 272 -15.44 -13.86 -7.79
N THR A 273 -15.81 -13.58 -6.53
CA THR A 273 -17.21 -13.65 -6.03
C THR A 273 -17.98 -12.33 -6.07
N ARG A 274 -17.50 -11.23 -6.68
CA ARG A 274 -18.02 -9.88 -6.33
C ARG A 274 -18.45 -8.99 -7.49
N SER A 275 -19.32 -9.50 -8.36
CA SER A 275 -19.87 -8.72 -9.49
C SER A 275 -21.29 -9.12 -9.95
N GLY A 276 -22.15 -9.62 -9.06
CA GLY A 276 -23.52 -10.05 -9.45
C GLY A 276 -23.57 -11.34 -10.28
N THR A 277 -22.46 -12.09 -10.28
CA THR A 277 -22.27 -13.39 -10.93
C THR A 277 -22.04 -14.48 -9.89
N PRO A 278 -23.09 -15.15 -9.37
CA PRO A 278 -22.93 -16.25 -8.42
C PRO A 278 -22.09 -17.39 -9.01
N PRO A 279 -21.29 -18.10 -8.20
CA PRO A 279 -20.47 -19.19 -8.70
C PRO A 279 -21.32 -20.34 -9.27
N LEU A 280 -20.75 -21.01 -10.27
CA LEU A 280 -21.26 -22.23 -10.89
C LEU A 280 -20.87 -23.43 -10.03
N SER A 281 -21.84 -24.27 -9.68
CA SER A 281 -21.50 -25.60 -9.13
C SER A 281 -20.83 -26.43 -10.23
N PRO A 282 -19.91 -27.36 -9.89
CA PRO A 282 -19.28 -28.24 -10.87
C PRO A 282 -20.28 -28.96 -11.78
N SER A 283 -21.38 -29.45 -11.20
CA SER A 283 -22.46 -30.11 -11.94
C SER A 283 -23.19 -29.22 -12.94
N LEU A 284 -23.37 -27.92 -12.63
CA LEU A 284 -23.97 -26.98 -13.57
C LEU A 284 -22.97 -26.59 -14.65
N GLY A 285 -21.71 -26.38 -14.29
CA GLY A 285 -20.64 -26.07 -15.23
C GLY A 285 -20.44 -27.16 -16.28
N LEU A 286 -20.42 -28.44 -15.88
CA LEU A 286 -20.33 -29.57 -16.81
C LEU A 286 -21.55 -29.68 -17.75
N ARG A 287 -22.77 -29.46 -17.24
CA ARG A 287 -23.95 -29.39 -18.13
C ARG A 287 -23.89 -28.24 -19.13
N LEU A 288 -23.33 -27.10 -18.74
CA LEU A 288 -23.13 -25.98 -19.66
C LEU A 288 -22.05 -26.30 -20.70
N PHE A 289 -20.99 -27.01 -20.30
CA PHE A 289 -19.94 -27.50 -21.21
C PHE A 289 -20.52 -28.42 -22.28
N ASP A 290 -21.43 -29.34 -21.91
CA ASP A 290 -22.03 -30.29 -22.86
C ASP A 290 -22.81 -29.62 -23.99
N VAL A 291 -23.44 -28.48 -23.72
CA VAL A 291 -24.28 -27.76 -24.68
C VAL A 291 -23.60 -26.51 -25.24
N ALA A 292 -22.29 -26.35 -25.02
CA ALA A 292 -21.55 -25.17 -25.42
C ALA A 292 -21.16 -25.21 -26.91
N THR A 293 -22.17 -25.30 -27.77
CA THR A 293 -22.04 -25.36 -29.23
C THR A 293 -22.83 -24.21 -29.88
N GLY A 294 -22.64 -24.00 -31.19
CA GLY A 294 -23.46 -23.07 -31.98
C GLY A 294 -22.96 -21.62 -32.05
N ALA A 295 -21.89 -21.26 -31.35
CA ALA A 295 -21.18 -19.99 -31.52
C ALA A 295 -19.68 -20.18 -31.23
N ALA A 296 -18.84 -19.35 -31.84
CA ALA A 296 -17.40 -19.38 -31.63
C ALA A 296 -17.00 -18.89 -30.21
N THR A 297 -17.75 -17.95 -29.63
CA THR A 297 -17.55 -17.48 -28.25
C THR A 297 -18.84 -17.56 -27.45
N LEU A 298 -18.79 -18.22 -26.28
CA LEU A 298 -19.89 -18.31 -25.33
C LEU A 298 -19.44 -17.85 -23.95
N VAL A 299 -20.36 -17.31 -23.14
CA VAL A 299 -20.09 -16.86 -21.76
C VAL A 299 -20.94 -17.70 -20.79
N PRO A 300 -20.48 -18.89 -20.37
CA PRO A 300 -21.24 -19.71 -19.44
C PRO A 300 -21.10 -19.13 -18.03
N THR A 301 -22.15 -18.46 -17.56
CA THR A 301 -22.16 -17.81 -16.26
C THR A 301 -23.58 -17.71 -15.70
N ARG A 302 -23.71 -17.60 -14.38
CA ARG A 302 -24.97 -17.23 -13.73
C ARG A 302 -25.03 -15.72 -13.59
N LEU A 303 -26.14 -15.13 -14.01
CA LEU A 303 -26.41 -13.71 -13.86
C LEU A 303 -27.58 -13.50 -12.93
N ASP A 304 -27.36 -12.77 -11.83
CA ASP A 304 -28.46 -12.25 -11.03
C ASP A 304 -28.90 -10.88 -11.56
N LEU A 305 -29.82 -10.93 -12.53
CA LEU A 305 -30.34 -9.73 -13.20
C LEU A 305 -31.23 -8.89 -12.27
N ALA A 306 -31.77 -9.46 -11.19
CA ALA A 306 -32.57 -8.73 -10.22
C ALA A 306 -31.67 -7.88 -9.33
N ALA A 307 -30.62 -8.49 -8.76
CA ALA A 307 -29.59 -7.78 -8.03
C ALA A 307 -28.95 -6.69 -8.90
N THR A 308 -28.57 -7.01 -10.14
CA THR A 308 -27.97 -6.03 -11.07
C THR A 308 -28.88 -4.81 -11.31
N ARG A 309 -30.21 -4.98 -11.27
CA ARG A 309 -31.17 -3.87 -11.45
C ARG A 309 -31.27 -3.00 -10.20
N GLU A 310 -31.24 -3.59 -9.02
CA GLU A 310 -31.37 -2.88 -7.74
C GLU A 310 -30.15 -1.98 -7.45
N HIS A 311 -28.96 -2.37 -7.90
CA HIS A 311 -27.73 -1.57 -7.75
C HIS A 311 -27.65 -0.34 -8.66
N GLY A 312 -28.65 -0.09 -9.52
CA GLY A 312 -28.79 1.13 -10.33
C GLY A 312 -27.82 1.30 -11.51
N HIS A 313 -26.69 0.59 -11.53
CA HIS A 313 -25.72 0.60 -12.63
C HIS A 313 -25.71 -0.75 -13.37
N VAL A 314 -26.21 -0.76 -14.61
CA VAL A 314 -26.21 -1.95 -15.47
C VAL A 314 -24.99 -1.91 -16.40
N PRO A 315 -24.06 -2.89 -16.31
CA PRO A 315 -22.92 -2.99 -17.21
C PRO A 315 -23.36 -2.94 -18.68
N PRO A 316 -22.65 -2.23 -19.57
CA PRO A 316 -23.06 -2.04 -20.97
C PRO A 316 -23.44 -3.32 -21.71
N LEU A 317 -22.65 -4.40 -21.53
CA LEU A 317 -22.90 -5.71 -22.12
C LEU A 317 -24.23 -6.36 -21.68
N LEU A 318 -24.72 -6.05 -20.47
CA LEU A 318 -25.96 -6.59 -19.90
C LEU A 318 -27.20 -5.75 -20.22
N ARG A 319 -27.06 -4.57 -20.83
CA ARG A 319 -28.19 -3.67 -21.17
C ARG A 319 -29.23 -4.34 -22.07
N GLY A 320 -28.86 -5.34 -22.86
CA GLY A 320 -29.79 -6.14 -23.68
C GLY A 320 -30.62 -7.17 -22.89
N LEU A 321 -30.14 -7.61 -21.72
CA LEU A 321 -30.78 -8.62 -20.87
C LEU A 321 -31.61 -8.01 -19.74
N VAL A 322 -31.28 -6.78 -19.34
CA VAL A 322 -32.03 -6.02 -18.32
C VAL A 322 -32.98 -5.06 -19.02
N ARG A 323 -34.29 -5.36 -19.06
CA ARG A 323 -35.31 -4.39 -19.50
C ARG A 323 -35.28 -3.17 -18.57
N THR A 324 -34.70 -2.07 -19.05
CA THR A 324 -34.81 -0.74 -18.46
C THR A 324 -35.67 0.11 -19.38
N THR A 325 -36.70 0.78 -18.84
CA THR A 325 -37.46 1.80 -19.59
C THR A 325 -36.52 2.98 -19.85
N SER A 326 -36.12 3.14 -21.12
CA SER A 326 -34.92 3.84 -21.60
C SER A 326 -34.91 5.38 -21.53
N ARG A 327 -35.45 6.02 -20.49
CA ARG A 327 -35.51 7.50 -20.41
C ARG A 327 -34.82 8.18 -19.23
N ARG A 328 -34.00 7.50 -18.42
CA ARG A 328 -33.42 8.10 -17.19
C ARG A 328 -31.92 7.91 -16.93
N LEU A 329 -31.10 7.48 -17.89
CA LEU A 329 -29.67 7.24 -17.61
C LEU A 329 -28.77 8.49 -17.73
N ALA A 330 -29.10 9.46 -18.58
CA ALA A 330 -28.36 10.73 -18.63
C ALA A 330 -28.66 11.65 -17.43
N ALA A 331 -29.77 11.42 -16.72
CA ALA A 331 -30.10 12.18 -15.51
C ALA A 331 -29.44 11.56 -14.26
N ALA A 332 -29.33 10.23 -14.17
CA ALA A 332 -29.00 9.52 -12.92
C ALA A 332 -27.64 9.89 -12.32
N SER A 333 -26.58 10.06 -13.11
CA SER A 333 -25.27 10.46 -12.55
C SER A 333 -25.30 11.88 -11.97
N SER A 334 -26.03 12.80 -12.60
CA SER A 334 -26.29 14.12 -12.02
C SER A 334 -27.30 14.09 -10.86
N THR A 335 -28.16 13.05 -10.77
CA THR A 335 -29.17 12.92 -9.71
C THR A 335 -28.63 12.23 -8.44
N VAL A 336 -27.58 11.40 -8.53
CA VAL A 336 -26.93 10.77 -7.36
C VAL A 336 -26.07 11.80 -6.63
N THR A 337 -25.23 12.55 -7.35
CA THR A 337 -24.47 13.68 -6.77
C THR A 337 -25.41 14.76 -6.25
N ALA A 338 -26.49 15.09 -6.99
CA ALA A 338 -27.51 15.99 -6.49
C ALA A 338 -28.30 15.40 -5.31
N GLY A 339 -28.53 14.08 -5.26
CA GLY A 339 -29.27 13.40 -4.19
C GLY A 339 -28.49 13.35 -2.87
N LEU A 340 -27.20 13.01 -2.92
CA LEU A 340 -26.31 13.03 -1.78
C LEU A 340 -26.04 14.48 -1.32
N ALA A 341 -25.72 15.40 -2.24
CA ALA A 341 -25.53 16.81 -1.91
C ALA A 341 -26.81 17.46 -1.36
N THR A 342 -27.99 17.10 -1.88
CA THR A 342 -29.29 17.55 -1.35
C THR A 342 -29.55 16.97 0.03
N THR A 343 -29.30 15.66 0.24
CA THR A 343 -29.45 15.00 1.55
C THR A 343 -28.54 15.65 2.59
N LEU A 344 -27.26 15.83 2.25
CA LEU A 344 -26.29 16.54 3.10
C LEU A 344 -26.73 17.98 3.36
N SER A 345 -27.25 18.71 2.36
CA SER A 345 -27.74 20.09 2.54
C SER A 345 -28.89 20.24 3.55
N THR A 346 -29.69 19.17 3.74
CA THR A 346 -30.82 19.15 4.70
C THR A 346 -30.42 18.77 6.12
N LEU A 347 -29.22 18.21 6.32
CA LEU A 347 -28.69 17.83 7.64
C LEU A 347 -27.88 19.00 8.24
N ASP A 348 -27.78 19.04 9.57
CA ASP A 348 -26.84 19.93 10.26
C ASP A 348 -25.39 19.42 10.12
N HIS A 349 -24.40 20.25 10.49
CA HIS A 349 -22.98 19.93 10.30
C HIS A 349 -22.55 18.63 11.00
N ALA A 350 -23.07 18.36 12.21
CA ALA A 350 -22.72 17.16 12.98
C ALA A 350 -23.32 15.90 12.32
N SER A 351 -24.59 15.99 11.90
CA SER A 351 -25.31 14.90 11.25
C SER A 351 -24.78 14.58 9.85
N ARG A 352 -24.20 15.57 9.14
CA ARG A 352 -23.53 15.35 7.84
C ARG A 352 -22.25 14.52 7.98
N ALA A 353 -21.41 14.85 8.96
CA ALA A 353 -20.16 14.14 9.21
C ALA A 353 -20.44 12.69 9.64
N GLU A 354 -21.42 12.48 10.51
CA GLU A 354 -21.84 11.15 10.95
C GLU A 354 -22.39 10.30 9.78
N PHE A 355 -23.22 10.90 8.92
CA PHE A 355 -23.74 10.22 7.74
C PHE A 355 -22.62 9.78 6.77
N LEU A 356 -21.67 10.67 6.46
CA LEU A 356 -20.53 10.34 5.61
C LEU A 356 -19.61 9.30 6.24
N PHE A 357 -19.45 9.34 7.56
CA PHE A 357 -18.67 8.35 8.30
C PHE A 357 -19.28 6.94 8.19
N GLU A 358 -20.58 6.80 8.44
CA GLU A 358 -21.25 5.50 8.29
C GLU A 358 -21.23 5.01 6.83
N LEU A 359 -21.33 5.93 5.85
CA LEU A 359 -21.17 5.60 4.44
C LEU A 359 -19.78 5.01 4.13
N VAL A 360 -18.72 5.66 4.63
CA VAL A 360 -17.33 5.20 4.47
C VAL A 360 -17.15 3.83 5.12
N ILE A 361 -17.64 3.63 6.35
CA ILE A 361 -17.54 2.36 7.06
C ILE A 361 -18.32 1.23 6.37
N ASP A 362 -19.49 1.51 5.81
CA ASP A 362 -20.25 0.54 5.01
C ASP A 362 -19.48 0.09 3.75
N GLN A 363 -18.83 1.03 3.06
CA GLN A 363 -17.98 0.69 1.93
C GLN A 363 -16.73 -0.11 2.35
N VAL A 364 -16.12 0.20 3.50
CA VAL A 364 -14.99 -0.55 4.06
C VAL A 364 -15.41 -1.99 4.38
N ALA A 365 -16.51 -2.17 5.11
CA ALA A 365 -17.02 -3.48 5.48
C ALA A 365 -17.32 -4.34 4.25
N THR A 366 -17.90 -3.73 3.21
CA THR A 366 -18.21 -4.42 1.96
C THR A 366 -16.95 -4.87 1.20
N VAL A 367 -15.92 -4.04 1.14
CA VAL A 367 -14.66 -4.37 0.44
C VAL A 367 -13.89 -5.45 1.17
N LEU A 368 -13.88 -5.42 2.51
CA LEU A 368 -13.22 -6.42 3.34
C LEU A 368 -14.05 -7.70 3.54
N GLY A 369 -15.26 -7.78 2.98
CA GLY A 369 -16.12 -8.97 3.06
C GLY A 369 -16.73 -9.21 4.45
N HIS A 370 -16.83 -8.18 5.28
CA HIS A 370 -17.49 -8.27 6.59
C HIS A 370 -19.01 -8.24 6.43
N ALA A 371 -19.70 -9.16 7.10
CA ALA A 371 -21.17 -9.25 7.07
C ALA A 371 -21.88 -8.09 7.80
N THR A 372 -21.17 -7.36 8.65
CA THR A 372 -21.70 -6.23 9.44
C THR A 372 -20.64 -5.15 9.63
N THR A 373 -21.04 -3.88 9.67
CA THR A 373 -20.17 -2.72 9.93
C THR A 373 -19.56 -2.70 11.35
N GLY A 374 -20.15 -3.43 12.30
CA GLY A 374 -19.70 -3.49 13.70
C GLY A 374 -18.38 -4.23 13.93
N SER A 375 -17.82 -4.92 12.92
CA SER A 375 -16.53 -5.61 13.03
C SER A 375 -15.33 -4.78 12.54
N VAL A 376 -15.57 -3.56 12.04
CA VAL A 376 -14.52 -2.67 11.53
C VAL A 376 -14.08 -1.73 12.65
N ASP A 377 -12.78 -1.73 12.97
CA ASP A 377 -12.21 -0.71 13.87
C ASP A 377 -12.29 0.66 13.19
N ARG A 378 -13.00 1.57 13.87
CA ARG A 378 -13.37 2.90 13.38
C ARG A 378 -12.22 3.92 13.43
N THR A 379 -11.12 3.59 14.10
CA THR A 379 -9.97 4.50 14.29
C THR A 379 -8.66 3.96 13.71
N SER A 380 -8.61 2.66 13.41
CA SER A 380 -7.47 2.02 12.77
C SER A 380 -7.18 2.58 11.37
N THR A 381 -5.93 2.44 10.94
CA THR A 381 -5.58 2.78 9.55
C THR A 381 -6.17 1.74 8.59
N PHE A 382 -6.45 2.14 7.35
CA PHE A 382 -6.93 1.20 6.34
C PHE A 382 -5.98 0.02 6.12
N ARG A 383 -4.66 0.23 6.29
CA ARG A 383 -3.65 -0.83 6.21
C ARG A 383 -3.80 -1.85 7.33
N ASP A 384 -4.03 -1.41 8.56
CA ASP A 384 -4.23 -2.30 9.71
C ASP A 384 -5.55 -3.08 9.60
N LEU A 385 -6.54 -2.49 8.91
CA LEU A 385 -7.80 -3.13 8.54
C LEU A 385 -7.65 -4.15 7.38
N GLY A 386 -6.48 -4.26 6.76
CA GLY A 386 -6.19 -5.26 5.72
C GLY A 386 -6.32 -4.76 4.28
N PHE A 387 -6.33 -3.45 4.04
CA PHE A 387 -6.29 -2.90 2.67
C PHE A 387 -4.94 -3.16 1.99
N ASP A 388 -5.01 -3.63 0.76
CA ASP A 388 -3.94 -3.76 -0.22
C ASP A 388 -4.21 -2.86 -1.45
N SER A 389 -3.32 -2.90 -2.45
CA SER A 389 -3.46 -2.05 -3.65
C SER A 389 -4.74 -2.33 -4.46
N LEU A 390 -5.26 -3.56 -4.45
CA LEU A 390 -6.43 -3.94 -5.23
C LEU A 390 -7.73 -3.55 -4.53
N THR A 391 -7.81 -3.84 -3.23
CA THR A 391 -8.93 -3.43 -2.36
C THR A 391 -9.03 -1.92 -2.22
N ALA A 392 -7.91 -1.18 -2.24
CA ALA A 392 -7.90 0.28 -2.29
C ALA A 392 -8.55 0.82 -3.58
N VAL A 393 -8.19 0.25 -4.74
CA VAL A 393 -8.78 0.60 -6.05
C VAL A 393 -10.27 0.32 -6.08
N GLU A 394 -10.70 -0.83 -5.55
CA GLU A 394 -12.10 -1.22 -5.47
C GLU A 394 -12.90 -0.28 -4.56
N PHE A 395 -12.40 -0.02 -3.35
CA PHE A 395 -13.00 0.89 -2.39
C PHE A 395 -13.18 2.29 -2.96
N ARG A 396 -12.14 2.82 -3.60
CA ARG A 396 -12.17 4.12 -4.29
C ARG A 396 -13.20 4.14 -5.42
N ASN A 397 -13.30 3.09 -6.23
CA ASN A 397 -14.30 3.00 -7.31
C ASN A 397 -15.72 3.00 -6.74
N ARG A 398 -15.97 2.25 -5.66
CA ARG A 398 -17.27 2.21 -4.99
C ARG A 398 -17.63 3.56 -4.39
N LEU A 399 -16.69 4.20 -3.68
CA LEU A 399 -16.89 5.55 -3.15
C LEU A 399 -17.17 6.56 -4.27
N GLY A 400 -16.44 6.51 -5.38
CA GLY A 400 -16.69 7.39 -6.53
C GLY A 400 -18.09 7.20 -7.12
N VAL A 401 -18.60 5.97 -7.18
CA VAL A 401 -19.98 5.68 -7.63
C VAL A 401 -21.03 6.28 -6.68
N VAL A 402 -20.84 6.10 -5.37
CA VAL A 402 -21.84 6.50 -4.38
C VAL A 402 -21.80 8.01 -4.11
N THR A 403 -20.63 8.63 -4.16
CA THR A 403 -20.45 10.08 -3.97
C THR A 403 -20.60 10.88 -5.26
N GLY A 404 -20.42 10.25 -6.41
CA GLY A 404 -20.34 10.92 -7.71
C GLY A 404 -19.05 11.72 -7.92
N LEU A 405 -18.08 11.61 -7.02
CA LEU A 405 -16.77 12.27 -7.11
C LEU A 405 -15.78 11.48 -7.97
N ARG A 406 -14.86 12.20 -8.61
CA ARG A 406 -13.66 11.60 -9.21
C ARG A 406 -12.57 11.54 -8.15
N LEU A 407 -12.41 10.38 -7.52
CA LEU A 407 -11.44 10.19 -6.43
C LEU A 407 -10.09 9.65 -6.97
N PRO A 408 -8.95 10.15 -6.46
CA PRO A 408 -7.63 9.70 -6.88
C PRO A 408 -7.34 8.26 -6.42
N ALA A 409 -6.46 7.54 -7.11
CA ALA A 409 -6.07 6.18 -6.74
C ALA A 409 -5.29 6.11 -5.41
N THR A 410 -4.69 7.23 -4.98
CA THR A 410 -3.93 7.38 -3.73
C THR A 410 -4.80 7.66 -2.50
N LEU A 411 -6.12 7.77 -2.65
CA LEU A 411 -7.07 8.21 -1.63
C LEU A 411 -6.86 7.57 -0.24
N VAL A 412 -6.68 6.24 -0.21
CA VAL A 412 -6.51 5.46 1.03
C VAL A 412 -5.16 5.71 1.70
N PHE A 413 -4.15 6.15 0.94
CA PHE A 413 -2.82 6.50 1.45
C PHE A 413 -2.77 7.95 1.91
N ASP A 414 -3.39 8.86 1.16
CA ASP A 414 -3.44 10.29 1.46
C ASP A 414 -4.33 10.57 2.69
N PHE A 415 -5.39 9.77 2.87
CA PHE A 415 -6.31 9.85 3.99
C PHE A 415 -6.39 8.49 4.68
N PRO A 416 -5.42 8.14 5.55
CA PRO A 416 -5.20 6.76 5.99
C PRO A 416 -6.23 6.22 6.99
N THR A 417 -7.20 7.04 7.41
CA THR A 417 -8.23 6.67 8.39
C THR A 417 -9.61 7.10 7.91
N ALA A 418 -10.67 6.42 8.37
CA ALA A 418 -12.05 6.78 8.01
C ALA A 418 -12.40 8.24 8.37
N PRO A 419 -12.02 8.80 9.54
CA PRO A 419 -12.25 10.21 9.83
C PRO A 419 -11.57 11.16 8.84
N ALA A 420 -10.27 10.95 8.54
CA ALA A 420 -9.53 11.79 7.60
C ALA A 420 -10.14 11.78 6.19
N LEU A 421 -10.62 10.61 5.75
CA LEU A 421 -11.29 10.47 4.47
C LEU A 421 -12.65 11.18 4.45
N VAL A 422 -13.42 11.13 5.54
CA VAL A 422 -14.68 11.86 5.66
C VAL A 422 -14.46 13.36 5.54
N ASP A 423 -13.43 13.91 6.19
CA ASP A 423 -13.10 15.33 6.10
C ASP A 423 -12.78 15.76 4.67
N HIS A 424 -12.01 14.94 3.94
CA HIS A 424 -11.73 15.17 2.52
C HIS A 424 -13.00 15.11 1.65
N LEU A 425 -13.82 14.07 1.81
CA LEU A 425 -15.08 13.93 1.07
C LEU A 425 -16.05 15.08 1.37
N PHE A 426 -16.08 15.55 2.61
CA PHE A 426 -16.88 16.70 3.01
C PHE A 426 -16.42 17.97 2.30
N ALA A 427 -15.10 18.21 2.23
CA ALA A 427 -14.52 19.35 1.52
C ALA A 427 -14.85 19.34 0.02
N GLU A 428 -14.73 18.18 -0.64
CA GLU A 428 -15.03 18.00 -2.07
C GLU A 428 -16.54 18.13 -2.40
N LEU A 429 -17.42 17.58 -1.55
CA LEU A 429 -18.87 17.57 -1.82
C LEU A 429 -19.55 18.91 -1.52
N ILE A 430 -19.06 19.64 -0.51
CA ILE A 430 -19.74 20.84 0.03
C ILE A 430 -18.96 22.12 -0.32
N GLY A 431 -17.76 22.00 -0.88
CA GLY A 431 -16.95 23.13 -1.33
C GLY A 431 -16.36 23.94 -0.18
N SER A 432 -16.07 23.31 0.96
CA SER A 432 -15.31 23.93 2.04
C SER A 432 -13.82 23.69 1.80
N ALA A 433 -13.26 24.44 0.84
CA ALA A 433 -11.83 24.62 0.77
C ALA A 433 -11.38 25.36 2.03
N LYS A 434 -10.91 24.62 3.04
CA LYS A 434 -9.71 25.08 3.73
C LYS A 434 -8.59 24.89 2.71
N ASP A 435 -8.45 25.87 1.82
CA ASP A 435 -7.21 26.03 1.09
C ASP A 435 -6.13 26.07 2.17
N ILE A 436 -5.25 25.06 2.19
CA ILE A 436 -3.95 25.19 2.84
C ILE A 436 -3.16 26.14 1.95
N THR A 437 -3.56 27.41 1.95
CA THR A 437 -2.72 28.47 1.42
C THR A 437 -1.53 28.51 2.36
N PRO A 438 -0.29 28.33 1.87
CA PRO A 438 0.87 28.51 2.72
C PRO A 438 0.88 29.97 3.17
N THR A 439 0.43 30.22 4.39
CA THR A 439 0.54 31.54 5.01
C THR A 439 2.02 31.79 5.17
N ALA A 440 2.59 32.62 4.30
CA ALA A 440 3.96 33.07 4.43
C ALA A 440 4.12 33.69 5.83
N THR A 441 4.79 32.97 6.73
CA THR A 441 5.15 33.48 8.04
C THR A 441 6.21 34.55 7.85
N ALA A 442 5.89 35.78 8.27
CA ALA A 442 6.86 36.84 8.35
C ALA A 442 8.02 36.38 9.24
N VAL A 443 9.25 36.53 8.77
CA VAL A 443 10.44 36.46 9.63
C VAL A 443 10.29 37.62 10.61
N VAL A 444 9.96 37.33 11.86
CA VAL A 444 9.82 38.36 12.89
C VAL A 444 11.18 38.55 13.53
N ASP A 445 11.94 39.50 12.99
CA ASP A 445 13.18 39.94 13.62
C ASP A 445 12.84 40.52 15.01
N GLY A 446 13.35 39.89 16.08
CA GLY A 446 13.15 40.33 17.46
C GLY A 446 12.15 39.57 18.34
N ASP A 447 11.53 38.48 17.90
CA ASP A 447 10.66 37.62 18.75
C ASP A 447 11.49 36.52 19.46
N PRO A 448 11.67 36.57 20.80
CA PRO A 448 12.51 35.62 21.51
C PRO A 448 11.96 34.18 21.47
N VAL A 449 12.86 33.19 21.47
CA VAL A 449 12.48 31.80 21.71
C VAL A 449 12.44 31.55 23.22
N VAL A 450 11.35 30.96 23.69
CA VAL A 450 11.10 30.68 25.11
C VAL A 450 10.89 29.20 25.35
N VAL A 451 11.31 28.74 26.54
CA VAL A 451 11.01 27.41 27.05
C VAL A 451 9.66 27.48 27.76
N VAL A 452 8.69 26.70 27.28
CA VAL A 452 7.32 26.68 27.81
C VAL A 452 6.94 25.39 28.54
N GLY A 453 7.77 24.36 28.42
CA GLY A 453 7.62 23.10 29.13
C GLY A 453 8.95 22.35 29.16
N MET A 454 9.09 21.44 30.11
CA MET A 454 10.27 20.59 30.23
C MET A 454 9.95 19.31 30.98
N ALA A 455 10.53 18.20 30.55
CA ALA A 455 10.49 16.92 31.27
C ALA A 455 11.84 16.21 31.15
N CYS A 456 12.17 15.38 32.14
CA CYS A 456 13.44 14.66 32.14
C CYS A 456 13.39 13.38 32.97
N ARG A 457 14.33 12.46 32.71
CA ARG A 457 14.70 11.34 33.55
C ARG A 457 16.22 11.29 33.71
N PHE A 458 16.69 11.23 34.96
CA PHE A 458 18.11 11.13 35.28
C PHE A 458 18.35 10.11 36.42
N PRO A 459 19.59 9.64 36.61
CA PRO A 459 19.94 8.73 37.71
C PRO A 459 19.60 9.32 39.09
N GLY A 460 19.54 8.44 40.10
CA GLY A 460 19.15 8.84 41.46
C GLY A 460 17.64 8.99 41.67
N GLY A 461 16.82 8.41 40.78
CA GLY A 461 15.36 8.44 40.88
C GLY A 461 14.72 9.75 40.40
N VAL A 462 15.45 10.54 39.60
CA VAL A 462 14.94 11.79 39.05
C VAL A 462 13.91 11.50 37.97
N ALA A 463 12.65 11.77 38.29
CA ALA A 463 11.53 11.63 37.36
C ALA A 463 11.04 12.99 36.80
N THR A 464 11.46 14.11 37.38
CA THR A 464 10.98 15.44 36.98
C THR A 464 12.09 16.49 37.08
N PRO A 465 11.94 17.65 36.41
CA PRO A 465 12.85 18.79 36.61
C PRO A 465 12.97 19.22 38.07
N GLU A 466 11.88 19.11 38.84
CA GLU A 466 11.86 19.43 40.26
C GLU A 466 12.69 18.42 41.09
N ASP A 467 12.65 17.13 40.74
CA ASP A 467 13.48 16.11 41.39
C ASP A 467 14.96 16.30 41.06
N LEU A 468 15.29 16.73 39.83
CA LEU A 468 16.66 17.09 39.45
C LEU A 468 17.16 18.24 40.34
N TRP A 469 16.32 19.25 40.54
CA TRP A 469 16.69 20.39 41.39
C TRP A 469 16.93 19.99 42.84
N ARG A 470 16.09 19.09 43.39
CA ARG A 470 16.30 18.52 44.73
C ARG A 470 17.60 17.74 44.83
N LEU A 471 17.89 16.86 43.87
CA LEU A 471 19.12 16.07 43.83
C LEU A 471 20.37 16.96 43.90
N VAL A 472 20.36 18.06 43.14
CA VAL A 472 21.46 19.05 43.12
C VAL A 472 21.56 19.80 44.46
N LEU A 473 20.44 20.28 45.01
CA LEU A 473 20.43 21.02 46.28
C LEU A 473 20.88 20.16 47.46
N ASP A 474 20.50 18.89 47.47
CA ASP A 474 20.83 17.95 48.55
C ASP A 474 22.25 17.38 48.42
N GLY A 475 22.95 17.65 47.31
CA GLY A 475 24.29 17.12 47.04
C GLY A 475 24.30 15.59 46.93
N THR A 476 23.21 15.00 46.43
CA THR A 476 23.07 13.54 46.36
C THR A 476 23.96 12.96 45.26
N ASP A 477 24.75 11.96 45.64
CA ASP A 477 25.58 11.20 44.70
C ASP A 477 24.74 10.08 44.04
N ALA A 478 24.52 10.21 42.73
CA ALA A 478 23.74 9.27 41.93
C ALA A 478 24.59 8.22 41.19
N ILE A 479 25.89 8.13 41.49
CA ILE A 479 26.79 7.16 40.88
C ILE A 479 26.65 5.80 41.58
N THR A 480 26.32 4.78 40.80
CA THR A 480 26.11 3.40 41.27
C THR A 480 27.07 2.43 40.57
N PRO A 481 27.23 1.21 41.08
CA PRO A 481 27.78 0.10 40.29
C PRO A 481 26.97 -0.14 39.00
N LEU A 482 27.54 -0.93 38.08
CA LEU A 482 26.89 -1.28 36.82
C LEU A 482 25.51 -1.94 37.01
N PRO A 483 24.54 -1.71 36.10
CA PRO A 483 23.19 -2.23 36.22
C PRO A 483 23.14 -3.76 36.05
N THR A 484 22.46 -4.46 36.97
CA THR A 484 22.34 -5.93 36.96
C THR A 484 21.21 -6.44 36.07
N ASN A 485 20.33 -5.56 35.59
CA ASN A 485 19.13 -5.90 34.81
C ASN A 485 19.35 -5.87 33.28
N ARG A 486 20.59 -5.70 32.80
CA ARG A 486 20.91 -5.59 31.36
C ARG A 486 21.63 -6.79 30.77
N GLY A 487 21.87 -7.82 31.57
CA GLY A 487 22.58 -9.02 31.12
C GLY A 487 24.04 -8.75 30.73
N TRP A 488 24.65 -7.70 31.27
CA TRP A 488 26.06 -7.42 31.07
C TRP A 488 26.88 -8.56 31.71
N GLY A 489 27.77 -9.17 30.93
CA GLY A 489 28.49 -10.38 31.32
C GLY A 489 29.46 -10.18 32.50
N PRO A 490 30.02 -11.28 33.05
CA PRO A 490 30.94 -11.24 34.19
C PRO A 490 32.28 -10.56 33.91
N ASP A 491 32.62 -10.33 32.63
CA ASP A 491 33.83 -9.64 32.18
C ASP A 491 33.67 -8.11 32.15
N ALA A 492 32.55 -7.57 32.64
CA ALA A 492 32.36 -6.14 32.76
C ALA A 492 33.40 -5.55 33.74
N PRO A 493 34.13 -4.49 33.36
CA PRO A 493 35.13 -3.87 34.23
C PRO A 493 34.48 -3.33 35.51
N ASP A 494 35.20 -3.36 36.64
CA ASP A 494 34.76 -2.84 37.94
C ASP A 494 34.68 -1.30 37.88
N LEU A 495 33.58 -0.81 37.31
CA LEU A 495 33.32 0.59 37.01
C LEU A 495 31.98 1.04 37.61
N ALA A 496 31.87 2.35 37.82
CA ALA A 496 30.66 2.98 38.32
C ALA A 496 30.17 4.06 37.34
N GLY A 497 28.89 4.35 37.37
CA GLY A 497 28.25 5.36 36.52
C GLY A 497 26.86 5.73 36.99
N GLY A 498 26.25 6.71 36.33
CA GLY A 498 24.85 7.07 36.55
C GLY A 498 23.94 6.30 35.62
N PHE A 499 23.06 5.45 36.15
CA PHE A 499 22.17 4.62 35.33
C PHE A 499 20.68 4.88 35.61
N LEU A 500 19.88 4.77 34.56
CA LEU A 500 18.43 4.74 34.66
C LEU A 500 17.98 3.30 35.01
N ALA A 501 17.21 3.15 36.09
CA ALA A 501 16.78 1.84 36.60
C ALA A 501 15.78 1.13 35.67
N ASP A 502 14.81 1.88 35.15
CA ASP A 502 13.59 1.33 34.53
C ASP A 502 13.57 1.44 32.99
N VAL A 503 14.73 1.50 32.33
CA VAL A 503 14.85 1.63 30.85
C VAL A 503 14.21 0.49 30.04
N GLY A 504 13.87 -0.61 30.72
CA GLY A 504 13.16 -1.74 30.13
C GLY A 504 11.64 -1.55 30.08
N LEU A 505 11.07 -0.69 30.94
CA LEU A 505 9.63 -0.46 31.04
C LEU A 505 9.16 0.48 29.91
N PHE A 506 7.96 0.22 29.39
CA PHE A 506 7.28 1.04 28.38
C PHE A 506 5.83 0.58 28.26
N ASP A 507 4.89 1.50 28.01
CA ASP A 507 3.50 1.17 27.66
C ASP A 507 3.31 1.18 26.14
N PRO A 508 3.43 0.04 25.45
CA PRO A 508 3.30 0.01 24.00
C PRO A 508 1.87 0.27 23.52
N GLY A 509 0.86 -0.12 24.31
CA GLY A 509 -0.54 0.06 23.94
C GLY A 509 -0.93 1.54 23.89
N PHE A 510 -0.46 2.31 24.87
CA PHE A 510 -0.70 3.76 24.93
C PHE A 510 -0.15 4.50 23.69
N PHE A 511 1.03 4.09 23.20
CA PHE A 511 1.67 4.71 22.03
C PHE A 511 1.35 4.02 20.69
N GLY A 512 0.36 3.12 20.65
CA GLY A 512 -0.07 2.46 19.41
C GLY A 512 0.96 1.49 18.82
N MET A 513 1.81 0.91 19.66
CA MET A 513 2.89 -0.01 19.27
C MET A 513 2.52 -1.45 19.63
N SER A 514 2.80 -2.39 18.72
CA SER A 514 2.59 -3.81 19.05
C SER A 514 3.63 -4.31 20.07
N PRO A 515 3.33 -5.29 20.93
CA PRO A 515 4.31 -5.83 21.88
C PRO A 515 5.60 -6.34 21.22
N ARG A 516 5.48 -6.91 20.02
CA ARG A 516 6.63 -7.40 19.25
C ARG A 516 7.51 -6.27 18.74
N GLU A 517 6.91 -5.19 18.24
CA GLU A 517 7.65 -4.01 17.82
C GLU A 517 8.34 -3.33 19.01
N ALA A 518 7.65 -3.22 20.15
CA ALA A 518 8.18 -2.59 21.36
C ALA A 518 9.44 -3.28 21.88
N LEU A 519 9.47 -4.61 21.85
CA LEU A 519 10.67 -5.40 22.21
C LEU A 519 11.85 -5.18 21.27
N ALA A 520 11.60 -4.84 20.01
CA ALA A 520 12.65 -4.54 19.04
C ALA A 520 13.06 -3.05 19.04
N THR A 521 12.37 -2.22 19.82
CA THR A 521 12.54 -0.76 19.81
C THR A 521 13.50 -0.32 20.92
N ASP A 522 14.53 0.43 20.52
CA ASP A 522 15.54 0.99 21.40
C ASP A 522 14.89 1.76 22.57
N ALA A 523 15.43 1.57 23.78
CA ALA A 523 14.99 2.28 24.97
C ALA A 523 15.01 3.81 24.79
N GLN A 524 15.95 4.33 24.00
CA GLN A 524 16.03 5.76 23.69
C GLN A 524 14.81 6.27 22.94
N GLN A 525 14.27 5.49 21.99
CA GLN A 525 13.04 5.84 21.26
C GLN A 525 11.82 5.81 22.19
N ARG A 526 11.75 4.79 23.06
CA ARG A 526 10.65 4.60 24.03
C ARG A 526 10.61 5.74 25.06
N LEU A 527 11.75 6.06 25.65
CA LEU A 527 11.87 7.16 26.62
C LEU A 527 11.56 8.52 25.99
N LEU A 528 11.95 8.75 24.74
CA LEU A 528 11.62 10.01 24.07
C LEU A 528 10.12 10.16 23.80
N LEU A 529 9.38 9.08 23.52
CA LEU A 529 7.92 9.15 23.41
C LEU A 529 7.29 9.60 24.74
N GLU A 530 7.66 8.94 25.84
CA GLU A 530 7.16 9.24 27.19
C GLU A 530 7.51 10.67 27.61
N VAL A 531 8.78 11.05 27.52
CA VAL A 531 9.24 12.37 27.99
C VAL A 531 8.77 13.50 27.09
N SER A 532 8.54 13.25 25.79
CA SER A 532 7.91 14.25 24.92
C SER A 532 6.44 14.49 25.26
N TRP A 533 5.69 13.43 25.57
CA TRP A 533 4.31 13.53 26.05
C TRP A 533 4.26 14.37 27.34
N GLU A 534 5.07 14.03 28.33
CA GLU A 534 5.11 14.74 29.61
C GLU A 534 5.55 16.20 29.48
N ALA A 535 6.52 16.49 28.61
CA ALA A 535 6.97 17.86 28.38
C ALA A 535 5.84 18.74 27.84
N LEU A 536 5.01 18.20 26.93
CA LEU A 536 3.84 18.88 26.38
C LEU A 536 2.74 19.07 27.43
N GLU A 537 2.43 18.04 28.22
CA GLU A 537 1.45 18.16 29.31
C GLU A 537 1.88 19.21 30.34
N ARG A 538 3.17 19.26 30.68
CA ARG A 538 3.72 20.27 31.61
C ARG A 538 3.72 21.68 31.01
N ALA A 539 3.69 21.82 29.69
CA ALA A 539 3.44 23.09 29.02
C ALA A 539 1.94 23.49 29.00
N GLY A 540 1.05 22.61 29.49
CA GLY A 540 -0.40 22.80 29.40
C GLY A 540 -0.97 22.51 28.02
N VAL A 541 -0.26 21.73 27.19
CA VAL A 541 -0.66 21.39 25.82
C VAL A 541 -1.12 19.94 25.78
N ASP A 542 -2.33 19.71 25.29
CA ASP A 542 -2.81 18.36 24.96
C ASP A 542 -2.05 17.86 23.71
N PRO A 543 -1.21 16.80 23.82
CA PRO A 543 -0.45 16.29 22.69
C PRO A 543 -1.32 15.84 21.51
N VAL A 544 -2.55 15.37 21.76
CA VAL A 544 -3.47 14.91 20.71
C VAL A 544 -3.99 16.08 19.87
N SER A 545 -4.16 17.25 20.50
CA SER A 545 -4.63 18.47 19.82
C SER A 545 -3.63 19.01 18.78
N LEU A 546 -2.37 18.54 18.82
CA LEU A 546 -1.30 18.95 17.91
C LEU A 546 -1.22 18.10 16.63
N ARG A 547 -2.10 17.11 16.44
CA ARG A 547 -2.17 16.34 15.18
C ARG A 547 -2.41 17.27 13.98
N GLY A 548 -1.61 17.12 12.92
CA GLY A 548 -1.62 17.97 11.73
C GLY A 548 -0.98 19.36 11.94
N SER A 549 -0.40 19.63 13.12
CA SER A 549 0.26 20.91 13.37
C SER A 549 1.71 20.90 12.88
N ARG A 550 2.24 22.09 12.57
CA ARG A 550 3.67 22.31 12.27
C ARG A 550 4.52 22.30 13.55
N THR A 551 4.39 21.25 14.35
CA THR A 551 5.22 21.01 15.54
C THR A 551 6.49 20.28 15.12
N GLY A 552 7.67 20.82 15.44
CA GLY A 552 8.95 20.19 15.11
C GLY A 552 9.48 19.31 16.25
N VAL A 553 10.31 18.31 15.92
CA VAL A 553 11.01 17.43 16.87
C VAL A 553 12.48 17.40 16.56
N PHE A 554 13.31 17.86 17.50
CA PHE A 554 14.75 17.93 17.39
C PHE A 554 15.38 17.15 18.54
N ALA A 555 15.87 15.94 18.26
CA ALA A 555 16.36 15.02 19.27
C ALA A 555 17.87 14.79 19.11
N GLY A 556 18.65 15.12 20.13
CA GLY A 556 20.04 14.71 20.25
C GLY A 556 20.11 13.26 20.72
N VAL A 557 20.77 12.38 19.97
CA VAL A 557 20.88 10.96 20.31
C VAL A 557 22.34 10.55 20.18
N MET A 558 22.84 9.78 21.14
CA MET A 558 24.20 9.24 21.11
C MET A 558 24.19 7.81 21.67
N TYR A 559 25.07 6.97 21.12
CA TYR A 559 25.15 5.53 21.35
C TYR A 559 23.96 4.77 20.75
N ASN A 560 24.26 3.88 19.80
CA ASN A 560 23.28 3.12 19.03
C ASN A 560 23.58 1.62 19.14
N ASP A 561 23.85 1.18 20.37
CA ASP A 561 24.36 -0.15 20.69
C ASP A 561 23.26 -1.19 20.94
N TYR A 562 21.99 -0.76 21.05
CA TYR A 562 20.84 -1.65 21.22
C TYR A 562 20.70 -2.66 20.08
N ALA A 563 21.07 -2.27 18.85
CA ALA A 563 21.06 -3.17 17.68
C ALA A 563 21.90 -4.44 17.88
N ALA A 564 22.94 -4.38 18.72
CA ALA A 564 23.78 -5.51 19.04
C ALA A 564 23.05 -6.59 19.85
N LEU A 565 22.01 -6.22 20.60
CA LEU A 565 21.20 -7.12 21.43
C LEU A 565 20.15 -7.90 20.62
N LEU A 566 19.81 -7.48 19.40
CA LEU A 566 18.68 -8.00 18.64
C LEU A 566 19.04 -9.12 17.65
N GLN A 567 19.87 -10.11 18.01
CA GLN A 567 20.44 -11.08 17.05
C GLN A 567 19.49 -12.22 16.56
N GLY A 568 18.22 -12.24 16.96
CA GLY A 568 17.25 -13.30 16.63
C GLY A 568 16.35 -13.05 15.41
N VAL A 569 15.79 -14.13 14.84
CA VAL A 569 14.85 -14.09 13.70
C VAL A 569 13.49 -13.50 14.08
N GLU A 570 13.14 -13.55 15.36
CA GLU A 570 11.92 -12.99 15.94
C GLU A 570 11.83 -11.47 15.76
N PHE A 571 12.96 -10.79 15.57
CA PHE A 571 13.03 -9.34 15.33
C PHE A 571 13.02 -8.95 13.84
N THR A 572 12.98 -9.94 12.93
CA THR A 572 12.95 -9.70 11.47
C THR A 572 11.79 -8.78 11.10
N GLY A 573 12.08 -7.74 10.32
CA GLY A 573 11.11 -6.72 9.92
C GLY A 573 11.00 -5.53 10.88
N PHE A 574 11.40 -5.67 12.14
CA PHE A 574 11.32 -4.59 13.14
C PHE A 574 12.69 -4.00 13.51
N ARG A 575 13.79 -4.77 13.43
CA ARG A 575 15.16 -4.33 13.80
C ARG A 575 15.55 -3.00 13.15
N GLY A 576 15.34 -2.86 11.85
CA GLY A 576 15.73 -1.66 11.11
C GLY A 576 15.07 -0.40 11.68
N ASN A 577 13.75 -0.47 11.91
CA ASN A 577 13.02 0.68 12.43
C ASN A 577 13.22 0.90 13.93
N GLY A 578 13.36 -0.19 14.67
CA GLY A 578 13.51 -0.16 16.13
C GLY A 578 14.83 0.40 16.63
N THR A 579 15.90 0.37 15.83
CA THR A 579 17.24 0.81 16.28
C THR A 579 17.87 1.90 15.42
N SER A 580 17.19 2.38 14.36
CA SER A 580 17.75 3.47 13.56
C SER A 580 17.71 4.80 14.34
N PRO A 581 18.82 5.54 14.42
CA PRO A 581 18.84 6.86 15.07
C PRO A 581 17.93 7.86 14.34
N SER A 582 17.86 7.78 13.01
CA SER A 582 17.02 8.67 12.20
C SER A 582 15.53 8.55 12.51
N ILE A 583 15.09 7.41 13.04
CA ILE A 583 13.68 7.14 13.34
C ILE A 583 13.29 7.70 14.71
N VAL A 584 14.23 8.07 15.57
CA VAL A 584 13.94 8.56 16.92
C VAL A 584 13.01 9.79 16.92
N SER A 585 13.40 10.85 16.20
CA SER A 585 12.57 12.06 16.04
C SER A 585 11.32 11.82 15.18
N GLY A 586 11.46 11.00 14.14
CA GLY A 586 10.36 10.61 13.25
C GLY A 586 9.25 9.83 13.96
N ARG A 587 9.59 8.97 14.93
CA ARG A 587 8.62 8.18 15.70
C ARG A 587 7.78 9.06 16.62
N VAL A 588 8.39 10.03 17.30
CA VAL A 588 7.66 11.04 18.09
C VAL A 588 6.68 11.80 17.18
N SER A 589 7.15 12.25 16.02
CA SER A 589 6.33 12.97 15.05
C SER A 589 5.19 12.10 14.51
N TYR A 590 5.47 10.84 14.17
CA TYR A 590 4.49 9.88 13.68
C TYR A 590 3.41 9.56 14.72
N THR A 591 3.83 9.23 15.95
CA THR A 591 2.91 8.83 17.03
C THR A 591 1.97 9.97 17.43
N PHE A 592 2.47 11.21 17.46
CA PHE A 592 1.68 12.39 17.82
C PHE A 592 1.07 13.12 16.61
N GLY A 593 1.37 12.68 15.38
CA GLY A 593 0.86 13.26 14.14
C GLY A 593 1.37 14.68 13.85
N PHE A 594 2.62 14.98 14.17
CA PHE A 594 3.23 16.27 13.88
C PHE A 594 3.71 16.35 12.42
N GLU A 595 3.54 17.52 11.81
CA GLU A 595 3.91 17.79 10.41
C GLU A 595 5.05 18.84 10.28
N GLY A 596 5.71 19.18 11.40
CA GLY A 596 6.89 20.04 11.39
C GLY A 596 8.20 19.27 11.15
N PRO A 597 9.35 19.96 11.17
CA PRO A 597 10.65 19.32 10.96
C PRO A 597 10.96 18.26 12.02
N ALA A 598 11.35 17.06 11.61
CA ALA A 598 11.79 15.98 12.49
C ALA A 598 13.27 15.67 12.22
N MET A 599 14.14 15.97 13.18
CA MET A 599 15.59 15.83 13.04
C MET A 599 16.20 15.11 14.25
N THR A 600 16.93 14.04 13.97
CA THR A 600 17.86 13.43 14.93
C THR A 600 19.26 13.96 14.69
N VAL A 601 19.92 14.43 15.74
CA VAL A 601 21.27 15.02 15.70
C VAL A 601 22.23 14.15 16.49
N ASP A 602 23.35 13.79 15.86
CA ASP A 602 24.49 13.16 16.53
C ASP A 602 25.74 14.02 16.31
N THR A 603 26.03 14.86 17.31
CA THR A 603 27.29 15.59 17.45
C THR A 603 27.98 15.17 18.76
N ALA A 604 27.86 13.89 19.11
CA ALA A 604 28.31 13.29 20.35
C ALA A 604 27.78 14.02 21.60
N CYS A 605 28.65 14.38 22.56
CA CYS A 605 28.24 14.99 23.84
C CYS A 605 27.51 16.34 23.70
N SER A 606 27.53 16.97 22.52
CA SER A 606 26.88 18.26 22.26
C SER A 606 25.49 18.16 21.62
N SER A 607 25.02 16.95 21.29
CA SER A 607 23.84 16.71 20.45
C SER A 607 22.58 17.44 20.93
N SER A 608 22.29 17.45 22.23
CA SER A 608 21.08 18.10 22.78
C SER A 608 21.09 19.63 22.62
N LEU A 609 22.26 20.27 22.78
CA LEU A 609 22.41 21.71 22.59
C LEU A 609 22.34 22.11 21.11
N VAL A 610 22.88 21.28 20.21
CA VAL A 610 22.75 21.48 18.77
C VAL A 610 21.31 21.29 18.32
N ALA A 611 20.60 20.28 18.84
CA ALA A 611 19.17 20.08 18.60
C ALA A 611 18.34 21.30 19.05
N MET A 612 18.62 21.85 20.23
CA MET A 612 17.99 23.09 20.71
C MET A 612 18.33 24.30 19.82
N HIS A 613 19.57 24.42 19.34
CA HIS A 613 19.95 25.47 18.40
C HIS A 613 19.14 25.40 17.10
N LEU A 614 19.01 24.20 16.51
CA LEU A 614 18.25 23.98 15.27
C LEU A 614 16.75 24.23 15.47
N ALA A 615 16.17 23.75 16.57
CA ALA A 615 14.77 24.02 16.92
C ALA A 615 14.50 25.53 17.03
N ALA A 616 15.41 26.27 17.68
CA ALA A 616 15.30 27.71 17.80
C ALA A 616 15.42 28.42 16.44
N GLN A 617 16.24 27.91 15.50
CA GLN A 617 16.29 28.44 14.13
C GLN A 617 14.99 28.17 13.38
N ALA A 618 14.45 26.95 13.45
CA ALA A 618 13.21 26.56 12.78
C ALA A 618 12.00 27.38 13.26
N LEU A 619 11.94 27.69 14.56
CA LEU A 619 10.92 28.59 15.12
C LEU A 619 11.08 30.03 14.59
N ARG A 620 12.32 30.53 14.48
CA ARG A 620 12.59 31.88 13.94
C ARG A 620 12.31 31.99 12.45
N SER A 621 12.62 30.96 11.67
CA SER A 621 12.34 30.91 10.22
C SER A 621 10.87 30.65 9.90
N GLY A 622 10.07 30.23 10.89
CA GLY A 622 8.65 29.94 10.70
C GLY A 622 8.36 28.55 10.12
N GLU A 623 9.36 27.67 10.08
CA GLU A 623 9.23 26.26 9.68
C GLU A 623 8.35 25.46 10.65
N CYS A 624 8.35 25.85 11.92
CA CYS A 624 7.43 25.33 12.94
C CYS A 624 6.85 26.44 13.82
N THR A 625 5.76 26.11 14.52
CA THR A 625 5.09 27.01 15.49
C THR A 625 5.31 26.59 16.94
N LEU A 626 5.69 25.33 17.15
CA LEU A 626 6.07 24.74 18.43
C LEU A 626 7.20 23.76 18.13
N ALA A 627 8.17 23.60 19.03
CA ALA A 627 9.25 22.63 18.83
C ALA A 627 9.58 21.88 20.11
N LEU A 628 9.69 20.56 20.00
CA LEU A 628 10.30 19.71 21.00
C LEU A 628 11.80 19.66 20.73
N ALA A 629 12.62 20.00 21.72
CA ALA A 629 14.07 19.97 21.59
C ALA A 629 14.72 19.36 22.83
N GLY A 630 15.61 18.39 22.64
CA GLY A 630 16.24 17.73 23.77
C GLY A 630 17.24 16.67 23.36
N GLY A 631 17.48 15.71 24.25
CA GLY A 631 18.30 14.56 23.93
C GLY A 631 18.16 13.40 24.90
N VAL A 632 18.61 12.24 24.44
CA VAL A 632 18.57 10.98 25.18
C VAL A 632 19.88 10.24 24.99
N THR A 633 20.32 9.60 26.07
CA THR A 633 21.47 8.70 26.09
C THR A 633 21.13 7.52 26.99
N VAL A 634 21.09 6.31 26.42
CA VAL A 634 21.01 5.04 27.15
C VAL A 634 22.09 4.11 26.63
N MET A 635 22.83 3.49 27.54
CA MET A 635 23.88 2.53 27.22
C MET A 635 23.30 1.12 27.32
N SER A 636 23.01 0.48 26.19
CA SER A 636 22.40 -0.86 26.20
C SER A 636 23.42 -1.96 26.51
N THR A 637 24.68 -1.71 26.19
CA THR A 637 25.83 -2.61 26.36
C THR A 637 26.96 -1.92 27.13
N PRO A 638 27.93 -2.67 27.68
CA PRO A 638 29.10 -2.06 28.34
C PRO A 638 30.14 -1.49 27.35
N GLY A 639 29.88 -1.50 26.03
CA GLY A 639 30.87 -1.17 25.00
C GLY A 639 31.52 0.20 25.18
N ALA A 640 30.72 1.24 25.46
CA ALA A 640 31.24 2.60 25.66
C ALA A 640 32.21 2.69 26.85
N PHE A 641 31.95 1.95 27.93
CA PHE A 641 32.86 1.87 29.08
C PHE A 641 34.15 1.14 28.72
N VAL A 642 34.07 0.01 28.01
CA VAL A 642 35.24 -0.76 27.59
C VAL A 642 36.16 0.07 26.69
N ASP A 643 35.59 0.75 25.69
CA ASP A 643 36.34 1.54 24.71
C ASP A 643 37.02 2.76 25.35
N PHE A 644 36.35 3.45 26.28
CA PHE A 644 36.93 4.60 26.98
C PHE A 644 37.91 4.20 28.09
N ALA A 645 37.69 3.05 28.75
CA ALA A 645 38.65 2.50 29.71
C ALA A 645 39.99 2.19 29.01
N ALA A 646 39.94 1.60 27.81
CA ALA A 646 41.13 1.30 27.01
C ALA A 646 41.92 2.55 26.61
N GLN A 647 41.27 3.71 26.52
CA GLN A 647 41.90 5.01 26.24
C GLN A 647 42.42 5.71 27.50
N GLY A 648 42.18 5.16 28.69
CA GLY A 648 42.48 5.82 29.97
C GLY A 648 41.62 7.06 30.23
N GLY A 649 40.45 7.16 29.60
CA GLY A 649 39.60 8.35 29.66
C GLY A 649 38.61 8.37 30.84
N LEU A 650 38.46 7.26 31.56
CA LEU A 650 37.48 7.12 32.65
C LEU A 650 38.07 7.45 34.02
N ALA A 651 37.26 8.11 34.85
CA ALA A 651 37.57 8.27 36.27
C ALA A 651 37.51 6.90 36.98
N SER A 652 38.48 6.62 37.84
CA SER A 652 38.61 5.33 38.52
C SER A 652 37.44 4.98 39.45
N ASP A 653 36.77 6.00 39.98
CA ASP A 653 35.59 5.90 40.84
C ASP A 653 34.29 6.27 40.13
N GLY A 654 34.32 6.44 38.80
CA GLY A 654 33.18 6.81 37.97
C GLY A 654 32.65 8.24 38.22
N ARG A 655 33.38 9.09 38.96
CA ARG A 655 32.92 10.44 39.32
C ARG A 655 33.67 11.54 38.58
N CYS A 656 32.91 12.48 38.01
CA CYS A 656 33.47 13.69 37.41
C CYS A 656 33.95 14.66 38.51
N LYS A 657 35.26 14.93 38.57
CA LYS A 657 35.90 15.87 39.51
C LYS A 657 36.31 17.16 38.81
N ALA A 658 35.38 17.80 38.11
CA ALA A 658 35.66 18.95 37.26
C ALA A 658 36.40 20.07 38.03
N PHE A 659 37.50 20.55 37.47
CA PHE A 659 38.40 21.56 38.04
C PHE A 659 39.12 21.19 39.36
N GLY A 660 38.98 19.96 39.86
CA GLY A 660 39.67 19.49 41.05
C GLY A 660 41.08 18.97 40.76
N ASP A 661 42.00 19.11 41.72
CA ASP A 661 43.37 18.56 41.63
C ASP A 661 43.40 17.03 41.47
N SER A 662 42.32 16.35 41.86
CA SER A 662 42.14 14.91 41.76
C SER A 662 41.40 14.45 40.48
N ALA A 663 41.21 15.33 39.49
CA ALA A 663 40.56 14.99 38.22
C ALA A 663 41.36 13.94 37.43
N ASP A 664 40.76 12.77 37.23
CA ASP A 664 41.41 11.59 36.62
C ASP A 664 40.66 11.04 35.39
N GLY A 665 39.49 11.58 35.03
CA GLY A 665 38.75 11.18 33.84
C GLY A 665 37.27 11.55 33.88
N VAL A 666 36.49 11.01 32.94
CA VAL A 666 35.02 11.19 32.88
C VAL A 666 34.28 10.08 33.63
N GLY A 667 33.20 10.45 34.30
CA GLY A 667 32.17 9.54 34.78
C GLY A 667 30.97 9.53 33.82
N TRP A 668 30.60 8.36 33.32
CA TRP A 668 29.48 8.23 32.38
C TRP A 668 28.13 8.17 33.10
N SER A 669 27.13 8.78 32.47
CA SER A 669 25.76 8.76 32.94
C SER A 669 24.78 8.66 31.77
N GLU A 670 23.63 8.08 32.06
CA GLU A 670 22.46 8.07 31.18
C GLU A 670 21.52 9.22 31.51
N GLY A 671 20.55 9.46 30.62
CA GLY A 671 19.50 10.41 30.87
C GLY A 671 18.70 10.76 29.62
N VAL A 672 17.56 11.39 29.84
CA VAL A 672 16.76 12.02 28.80
C VAL A 672 16.21 13.34 29.32
N GLY A 673 16.21 14.36 28.46
CA GLY A 673 15.59 15.65 28.74
C GLY A 673 14.97 16.21 27.48
N MET A 674 13.74 16.72 27.58
CA MET A 674 13.02 17.39 26.51
C MET A 674 12.50 18.74 26.97
N LEU A 675 12.67 19.74 26.10
CA LEU A 675 12.13 21.09 26.25
C LEU A 675 11.06 21.31 25.19
N VAL A 676 9.99 22.01 25.57
CA VAL A 676 9.01 22.57 24.64
C VAL A 676 9.37 24.02 24.40
N LEU A 677 9.61 24.38 23.14
CA LEU A 677 10.02 25.70 22.71
C LEU A 677 8.91 26.35 21.88
N ALA A 678 8.70 27.63 22.11
CA ALA A 678 7.81 28.47 21.33
C ALA A 678 8.45 29.84 21.08
N ARG A 679 7.89 30.60 20.14
CA ARG A 679 8.13 32.05 20.11
C ARG A 679 7.41 32.70 21.29
N GLN A 680 7.97 33.76 21.86
CA GLN A 680 7.39 34.43 23.01
C GLN A 680 6.00 34.97 22.69
N SER A 681 5.84 35.58 21.50
CA SER A 681 4.53 36.09 21.06
C SER A 681 3.46 34.98 20.99
N ASP A 682 3.85 33.77 20.56
CA ASP A 682 2.96 32.62 20.48
C ASP A 682 2.65 32.06 21.87
N ALA A 683 3.64 32.00 22.77
CA ALA A 683 3.45 31.60 24.15
C ALA A 683 2.45 32.54 24.86
N GLU A 684 2.60 33.85 24.71
CA GLU A 684 1.68 34.85 25.27
C GLU A 684 0.27 34.72 24.66
N ARG A 685 0.17 34.56 23.33
CA ARG A 685 -1.09 34.41 22.61
C ARG A 685 -1.86 33.15 23.01
N LEU A 686 -1.15 32.05 23.25
CA LEU A 686 -1.72 30.74 23.57
C LEU A 686 -1.80 30.48 25.08
N GLY A 687 -1.27 31.38 25.90
CA GLY A 687 -1.29 31.27 27.36
C GLY A 687 -0.32 30.25 27.93
N TYR A 688 0.75 29.92 27.20
CA TYR A 688 1.78 29.01 27.69
C TYR A 688 2.64 29.67 28.78
N PRO A 689 3.03 28.95 29.85
CA PRO A 689 3.92 29.49 30.85
C PRO A 689 5.31 29.72 30.25
N VAL A 690 5.97 30.83 30.59
CA VAL A 690 7.36 31.11 30.17
C VAL A 690 8.30 30.74 31.30
N LEU A 691 9.04 29.64 31.14
CA LEU A 691 9.99 29.13 32.15
C LEU A 691 11.37 29.79 32.03
N ALA A 692 11.83 30.00 30.79
CA ALA A 692 13.10 30.64 30.49
C ALA A 692 13.10 31.25 29.08
N VAL A 693 14.00 32.21 28.83
CA VAL A 693 14.24 32.80 27.51
C VAL A 693 15.58 32.31 26.97
N VAL A 694 15.57 31.74 25.76
CA VAL A 694 16.80 31.35 25.05
C VAL A 694 17.41 32.60 24.42
N LYS A 695 18.31 33.26 25.16
CA LYS A 695 18.91 34.54 24.74
C LYS A 695 19.73 34.42 23.45
N GLY A 696 20.56 33.39 23.31
CA GLY A 696 21.34 33.15 22.10
C GLY A 696 22.04 31.79 22.13
N SER A 697 22.42 31.31 20.95
CA SER A 697 23.17 30.05 20.79
C SER A 697 24.03 30.10 19.53
N ALA A 698 25.09 29.30 19.49
CA ALA A 698 25.98 29.16 18.35
C ALA A 698 26.60 27.75 18.32
N VAL A 699 26.99 27.31 17.12
CA VAL A 699 27.65 26.02 16.88
C VAL A 699 28.86 26.24 15.97
N ASN A 700 29.99 25.59 16.26
CA ASN A 700 31.15 25.56 15.37
C ASN A 700 31.92 24.23 15.49
N SER A 701 33.02 24.12 14.73
CA SER A 701 33.98 23.03 14.83
C SER A 701 35.36 23.58 15.18
N ASP A 702 36.15 22.77 15.88
CA ASP A 702 37.54 23.08 16.19
C ASP A 702 38.42 23.11 14.92
N GLY A 703 38.01 22.44 13.85
CA GLY A 703 38.79 22.28 12.62
C GLY A 703 39.98 21.34 12.83
N ALA A 704 41.03 21.48 12.00
CA ALA A 704 42.26 20.71 12.17
C ALA A 704 43.01 21.18 13.43
N SER A 705 43.23 20.27 14.39
CA SER A 705 43.98 20.50 15.64
C SER A 705 45.03 19.40 15.89
N ASN A 706 45.65 19.34 17.07
CA ASN A 706 46.70 18.36 17.43
C ASN A 706 46.21 16.90 17.56
N GLY A 707 44.96 16.63 17.22
CA GLY A 707 44.34 15.31 17.23
C GLY A 707 42.83 15.48 17.08
N LEU A 708 42.13 14.47 16.54
CA LEU A 708 40.70 14.57 16.28
C LEU A 708 39.87 14.96 17.54
N THR A 709 40.33 14.56 18.72
CA THR A 709 39.69 14.82 20.02
C THR A 709 40.41 15.91 20.82
N ALA A 710 41.47 16.53 20.30
CA ALA A 710 42.22 17.55 21.00
C ALA A 710 41.51 18.92 20.91
N PRO A 711 41.20 19.58 22.05
CA PRO A 711 40.44 20.81 22.05
C PRO A 711 41.23 21.99 21.46
N ASN A 712 40.55 22.92 20.79
CA ASN A 712 41.12 24.15 20.24
C ASN A 712 40.61 25.40 20.99
N GLY A 713 41.44 25.96 21.87
CA GLY A 713 41.10 27.15 22.67
C GLY A 713 40.56 28.34 21.86
N PRO A 714 41.21 28.75 20.75
CA PRO A 714 40.68 29.81 19.88
C PRO A 714 39.29 29.51 19.29
N SER A 715 39.01 28.27 18.89
CA SER A 715 37.69 27.86 18.39
C SER A 715 36.62 27.94 19.48
N GLN A 716 36.95 27.53 20.70
CA GLN A 716 36.07 27.67 21.87
C GLN A 716 35.76 29.14 22.17
N GLN A 717 36.76 30.03 22.11
CA GLN A 717 36.51 31.48 22.26
C GLN A 717 35.59 32.03 21.16
N ARG A 718 35.75 31.55 19.91
CA ARG A 718 34.90 32.01 18.79
C ARG A 718 33.44 31.62 18.98
N VAL A 719 33.13 30.39 19.40
CA VAL A 719 31.73 29.96 19.59
C VAL A 719 31.06 30.70 20.75
N ILE A 720 31.78 30.92 21.86
CA ILE A 720 31.27 31.69 23.00
C ILE A 720 30.95 33.13 22.56
N ARG A 721 31.88 33.80 21.86
CA ARG A 721 31.65 35.16 21.34
C ARG A 721 30.49 35.22 20.34
N ALA A 722 30.34 34.20 19.49
CA ALA A 722 29.24 34.11 18.55
C ALA A 722 27.89 33.93 19.27
N ALA A 723 27.83 33.13 20.33
CA ALA A 723 26.62 32.97 21.14
C ALA A 723 26.25 34.28 21.87
N LEU A 724 27.22 35.00 22.43
CA LEU A 724 27.02 36.32 23.03
C LEU A 724 26.53 37.36 22.02
N ALA A 725 27.14 37.39 20.83
CA ALA A 725 26.71 38.26 19.74
C ALA A 725 25.29 37.94 19.27
N SER A 726 24.96 36.65 19.12
CA SER A 726 23.60 36.15 18.84
C SER A 726 22.59 36.58 19.91
N ALA A 727 23.03 36.65 21.17
CA ALA A 727 22.22 37.11 22.29
C ALA A 727 22.10 38.64 22.44
N GLY A 728 22.89 39.42 21.69
CA GLY A 728 23.03 40.85 21.91
C GLY A 728 23.66 41.21 23.26
N LEU A 729 24.47 40.32 23.83
CA LEU A 729 25.11 40.48 25.14
C LEU A 729 26.61 40.69 25.03
N SER A 730 27.18 41.37 26.02
CA SER A 730 28.62 41.45 26.25
C SER A 730 29.08 40.38 27.24
N ALA A 731 30.39 40.15 27.31
CA ALA A 731 30.95 39.22 28.29
C ALA A 731 30.79 39.69 29.76
N ALA A 732 30.50 40.98 29.99
CA ALA A 732 30.26 41.50 31.34
C ALA A 732 28.83 41.29 31.83
N ASP A 733 27.93 40.87 30.94
CA ASP A 733 26.52 40.59 31.27
C ASP A 733 26.30 39.15 31.78
N VAL A 734 27.34 38.31 31.80
CA VAL A 734 27.29 36.87 32.16
C VAL A 734 28.19 36.56 33.36
#